data_AF-A0ABD6E147-F1
#
_entry.id   AF-A0ABD6E147-F1
#
_cell.length_a   1.000
_cell.length_b   1.000
_cell.length_c   1.000
_cell.angle_alpha   90.00
_cell.angle_beta   90.00
_cell.angle_gamma   90.00
#
_symmetry.space_group_name_H-M   'P 1'
#
loop_
_entity.id
_entity.type
_entity.pdbx_description
1 polymer ?
#
loop_
_entity_poly.entity_id
_entity_poly.type
_entity_poly.pdbx_seq_one_letter_code
_entity_poly.pdbx_strand_id
1 'polypeptide(L)'
;MIRKNNQLKSVLGLVIIVSTLLGTIFILSPPGKGYSYELKTFQSYDEILEFLAERYENYSGYDWNGRGDILIEFADGIKASTAESNDVGGASIDYSDTNIQVEGVDEPDIVKTDGTYLYIIANSMIYILKAYPAEQVVVLSEISLGDGVTPSNIFINGDHLVVFGNSYEYSVGDYRYEYNYYWRGSSKTIITIYDVSDRENPEPENEIEIDGMYFDSRMIGEYVYVIINEYSSNIYRMIEENETLCIPKISINNDEQEIPPDSIYYVDVPELSDSMTHVLSINILNGDVNQKSFMLGSSQSMYVSKNNIFLVYSHYSYNEPLIDGVGGGYEQKTIIHKISVDAEDITYAAQGEVPGRILNQFSMDEHKNYFRVATQVDGSWWSDGKTTNVYILDENLERVSEIENIAPGEFMHSARFMGDKAYLVTFKKVDPFFTLDLSDPHHPKIMGELKIPGYSDYLHPFDENHIIGIGKDTVEPEEGESWGRDFAWYQGIKIALFDVTDYNNPKEIAKIIIGDRGTDSPALYDHKAFLFDLEKELLVIPVRLCEISDDIKKQNEGYTGNTYGECTFQGAYVYRLNLEDGFKYKGRVTHSTDENKGGHWWGSWGGSTISRSLYIGETLYTISEAMVKMNNLDTIDEINIVKLV
;
A
#
# COMPACT_ATOMS: atom_id res chain seq x y z
N MET A 1 -42.48 -66.76 -39.24
CA MET A 1 -41.16 -67.13 -39.80
C MET A 1 -40.16 -66.00 -39.47
N ILE A 2 -38.87 -66.30 -39.43
CA ILE A 2 -37.72 -65.47 -39.02
C ILE A 2 -37.73 -63.98 -39.48
N ARG A 3 -37.11 -63.09 -38.68
CA ARG A 3 -36.77 -61.65 -38.92
C ARG A 3 -37.90 -60.60 -38.92
N LYS A 4 -38.21 -60.07 -37.72
CA LYS A 4 -38.24 -58.63 -37.37
C LYS A 4 -38.67 -58.44 -35.90
N ASN A 5 -37.73 -58.38 -34.95
CA ASN A 5 -38.06 -58.07 -33.55
C ASN A 5 -36.92 -57.42 -32.70
N ASN A 6 -35.86 -56.90 -33.34
CA ASN A 6 -34.69 -56.32 -32.67
C ASN A 6 -34.57 -54.79 -32.88
N GLN A 7 -35.69 -54.08 -33.04
CA GLN A 7 -35.71 -52.62 -33.25
C GLN A 7 -36.75 -51.88 -32.38
N LEU A 8 -37.31 -52.56 -31.35
CA LEU A 8 -38.28 -51.94 -30.41
C LEU A 8 -37.93 -52.13 -28.93
N LYS A 9 -36.77 -52.74 -28.62
CA LYS A 9 -36.23 -52.85 -27.25
C LYS A 9 -35.07 -51.89 -26.95
N SER A 10 -34.49 -51.26 -27.97
CA SER A 10 -33.42 -50.26 -27.88
C SER A 10 -33.91 -48.86 -27.49
N VAL A 11 -35.18 -48.52 -27.75
CA VAL A 11 -35.73 -47.17 -27.49
C VAL A 11 -36.29 -47.05 -26.07
N LEU A 12 -36.98 -48.07 -25.56
CA LEU A 12 -37.57 -48.02 -24.20
C LEU A 12 -36.53 -48.13 -23.07
N GLY A 13 -35.36 -48.73 -23.33
CA GLY A 13 -34.25 -48.78 -22.37
C GLY A 13 -33.49 -47.46 -22.22
N LEU A 14 -33.55 -46.57 -23.22
CA LEU A 14 -32.79 -45.32 -23.22
C LEU A 14 -33.49 -44.21 -22.43
N VAL A 15 -34.82 -44.15 -22.47
CA VAL A 15 -35.60 -43.08 -21.83
C VAL A 15 -35.54 -43.14 -20.29
N ILE A 16 -35.48 -44.34 -19.70
CA ILE A 16 -35.45 -44.51 -18.24
C ILE A 16 -34.05 -44.24 -17.65
N ILE A 17 -32.98 -44.45 -18.42
CA ILE A 17 -31.59 -44.16 -17.98
C ILE A 17 -31.29 -42.66 -18.06
N VAL A 18 -31.89 -41.93 -19.02
CA VAL A 18 -31.76 -40.46 -19.11
C VAL A 18 -32.56 -39.75 -18.01
N SER A 19 -33.70 -40.30 -17.56
CA SER A 19 -34.51 -39.71 -16.48
C SER A 19 -33.91 -39.84 -15.07
N THR A 20 -32.88 -40.64 -14.86
CA THR A 20 -32.17 -40.76 -13.56
C THR A 20 -30.80 -40.09 -13.53
N LEU A 21 -30.32 -39.57 -14.67
CA LEU A 21 -29.09 -38.76 -14.78
C LEU A 21 -29.33 -37.25 -14.77
N LEU A 22 -30.60 -36.83 -14.60
CA LEU A 22 -31.02 -35.46 -14.26
C LEU A 22 -31.51 -35.35 -12.81
N GLY A 23 -31.21 -36.35 -11.97
CA GLY A 23 -31.26 -36.18 -10.53
C GLY A 23 -30.14 -35.24 -10.11
N THR A 24 -30.49 -34.06 -9.63
CA THR A 24 -29.55 -33.00 -9.22
C THR A 24 -28.47 -33.55 -8.29
N ILE A 25 -27.23 -33.62 -8.79
CA ILE A 25 -26.07 -33.47 -7.92
C ILE A 25 -26.04 -31.98 -7.54
N PHE A 26 -26.86 -31.62 -6.55
CA PHE A 26 -26.43 -30.59 -5.63
C PHE A 26 -25.13 -31.12 -5.04
N ILE A 27 -24.00 -30.55 -5.45
CA ILE A 27 -22.80 -30.56 -4.63
C ILE A 27 -23.17 -29.67 -3.45
N LEU A 28 -23.86 -30.28 -2.47
CA LEU A 28 -23.74 -29.85 -1.10
C LEU A 28 -22.26 -30.05 -0.76
N SER A 29 -21.48 -28.98 -0.93
CA SER A 29 -20.36 -28.74 -0.02
C SER A 29 -20.87 -29.09 1.38
N PRO A 30 -20.11 -29.86 2.19
CA PRO A 30 -20.50 -30.04 3.58
C PRO A 30 -20.79 -28.65 4.14
N PRO A 31 -21.93 -28.41 4.81
CA PRO A 31 -22.20 -27.09 5.36
C PRO A 31 -21.01 -26.75 6.24
N GLY A 32 -20.26 -25.72 5.86
CA GLY A 32 -19.16 -25.23 6.67
C GLY A 32 -19.71 -25.04 8.07
N LYS A 33 -18.94 -25.44 9.09
CA LYS A 33 -19.25 -25.03 10.46
C LYS A 33 -19.53 -23.53 10.38
N GLY A 34 -20.72 -23.11 10.79
CA GLY A 34 -21.14 -21.72 10.70
C GLY A 34 -20.39 -20.91 11.74
N TYR A 35 -19.12 -20.64 11.47
CA TYR A 35 -18.27 -19.81 12.31
C TYR A 35 -18.88 -18.42 12.32
N SER A 36 -19.38 -18.03 13.48
CA SER A 36 -19.83 -16.68 13.72
C SER A 36 -18.59 -15.80 13.87
N TYR A 37 -18.43 -14.82 12.98
CA TYR A 37 -17.44 -13.75 13.12
C TYR A 37 -17.85 -12.74 14.22
N GLU A 38 -18.38 -13.27 15.33
CA GLU A 38 -18.69 -12.55 16.55
C GLU A 38 -17.40 -12.38 17.34
N LEU A 39 -17.00 -11.14 17.56
CA LEU A 39 -15.75 -10.79 18.22
C LEU A 39 -15.85 -11.05 19.72
N LYS A 40 -14.97 -11.90 20.24
CA LYS A 40 -14.86 -12.27 21.66
C LYS A 40 -13.64 -11.58 22.29
N THR A 41 -13.57 -11.58 23.62
CA THR A 41 -12.35 -11.22 24.37
C THR A 41 -11.97 -12.35 25.33
N PHE A 42 -10.69 -12.54 25.55
CA PHE A 42 -10.19 -13.57 26.46
C PHE A 42 -10.45 -13.20 27.93
N GLN A 43 -10.67 -14.21 28.78
CA GLN A 43 -10.91 -14.03 30.22
C GLN A 43 -9.66 -14.32 31.07
N SER A 44 -8.63 -14.93 30.49
CA SER A 44 -7.33 -15.20 31.11
C SER A 44 -6.23 -15.41 30.07
N TYR A 45 -4.97 -15.33 30.51
CA TYR A 45 -3.83 -15.73 29.68
C TYR A 45 -3.84 -17.23 29.35
N ASP A 46 -4.40 -18.07 30.23
CA ASP A 46 -4.57 -19.51 29.95
C ASP A 46 -5.49 -19.75 28.74
N GLU A 47 -6.57 -18.96 28.58
CA GLU A 47 -7.47 -19.04 27.42
C GLU A 47 -6.76 -18.65 26.11
N ILE A 48 -5.85 -17.67 26.16
CA ILE A 48 -5.01 -17.28 25.01
C ILE A 48 -4.04 -18.41 24.66
N LEU A 49 -3.42 -19.03 25.66
CA LEU A 49 -2.51 -20.16 25.46
C LEU A 49 -3.23 -21.36 24.83
N GLU A 50 -4.40 -21.75 25.35
CA GLU A 50 -5.23 -22.81 24.77
C GLU A 50 -5.68 -22.48 23.33
N PHE A 51 -6.11 -21.23 23.07
CA PHE A 51 -6.53 -20.76 21.75
C PHE A 51 -5.43 -20.82 20.68
N LEU A 52 -4.20 -20.48 21.06
CA LEU A 52 -3.03 -20.52 20.18
C LEU A 52 -2.50 -21.95 20.00
N ALA A 53 -2.45 -22.74 21.07
CA ALA A 53 -2.01 -24.14 21.04
C ALA A 53 -2.90 -25.02 20.14
N GLU A 54 -4.23 -24.93 20.27
CA GLU A 54 -5.18 -25.69 19.41
C GLU A 54 -4.91 -25.40 17.93
N ARG A 55 -4.70 -24.13 17.57
CA ARG A 55 -4.51 -23.73 16.17
C ARG A 55 -3.12 -24.12 15.65
N TYR A 56 -2.09 -24.07 16.51
CA TYR A 56 -0.74 -24.54 16.16
C TYR A 56 -0.69 -26.07 15.95
N GLU A 57 -1.36 -26.85 16.80
CA GLU A 57 -1.52 -28.31 16.58
C GLU A 57 -2.20 -28.59 15.24
N ASN A 58 -3.34 -27.94 14.96
CA ASN A 58 -4.08 -28.14 13.70
C ASN A 58 -3.23 -27.81 12.45
N TYR A 59 -2.38 -26.78 12.49
CA TYR A 59 -1.49 -26.44 11.38
C TYR A 59 -0.34 -27.44 11.22
N SER A 60 0.18 -27.99 12.33
CA SER A 60 1.28 -28.98 12.32
C SER A 60 0.93 -30.30 11.62
N GLY A 61 -0.36 -30.56 11.38
CA GLY A 61 -0.84 -31.75 10.65
C GLY A 61 -0.48 -31.79 9.15
N TYR A 62 -0.11 -30.66 8.54
CA TYR A 62 0.36 -30.63 7.15
C TYR A 62 1.86 -30.98 7.06
N ASP A 63 2.18 -32.29 7.08
CA ASP A 63 3.55 -32.81 6.98
C ASP A 63 4.20 -32.53 5.60
N TRP A 64 4.82 -31.36 5.48
CA TRP A 64 5.60 -30.93 4.32
C TRP A 64 7.12 -30.88 4.59
N ASN A 65 7.68 -32.02 5.00
CA ASN A 65 9.12 -32.33 4.93
C ASN A 65 10.07 -31.24 5.48
N GLY A 66 9.96 -30.94 6.78
CA GLY A 66 11.10 -30.43 7.56
C GLY A 66 11.66 -29.05 7.14
N ARG A 67 10.80 -28.14 6.69
CA ARG A 67 11.11 -26.71 6.52
C ARG A 67 10.13 -25.85 7.32
N GLY A 68 10.30 -25.84 8.64
CA GLY A 68 9.60 -24.93 9.56
C GLY A 68 10.13 -23.50 9.46
N ASP A 69 9.98 -22.89 8.29
CA ASP A 69 10.20 -21.46 8.03
C ASP A 69 9.38 -21.10 6.79
N ILE A 70 8.25 -20.40 6.99
CA ILE A 70 7.47 -19.85 5.88
C ILE A 70 8.22 -18.63 5.34
N LEU A 71 9.02 -18.87 4.31
CA LEU A 71 9.64 -17.82 3.48
C LEU A 71 8.61 -17.26 2.51
N ILE A 72 7.79 -16.33 3.01
CA ILE A 72 7.08 -15.37 2.17
C ILE A 72 8.05 -14.21 1.91
N GLU A 73 8.38 -13.99 0.63
CA GLU A 73 8.92 -12.71 0.19
C GLU A 73 7.77 -11.69 0.25
N PHE A 74 7.81 -10.79 1.23
CA PHE A 74 6.91 -9.64 1.26
C PHE A 74 7.32 -8.66 0.16
N ALA A 75 6.38 -8.27 -0.69
CA ALA A 75 6.55 -7.08 -1.53
C ALA A 75 6.39 -5.83 -0.65
N ASP A 76 7.23 -4.82 -0.87
CA ASP A 76 7.19 -3.58 -0.09
C ASP A 76 5.81 -2.89 -0.18
N GLY A 77 5.32 -2.38 0.95
CA GLY A 77 3.98 -1.81 1.09
C GLY A 77 3.83 -0.45 0.39
N ILE A 78 3.34 -0.48 -0.85
CA ILE A 78 3.09 0.70 -1.69
C ILE A 78 1.93 1.55 -1.13
N LYS A 79 2.25 2.74 -0.62
CA LYS A 79 1.28 3.74 -0.14
C LYS A 79 0.97 4.78 -1.24
N ALA A 80 -0.24 5.34 -1.29
CA ALA A 80 -0.64 6.37 -2.28
C ALA A 80 -1.55 7.54 -1.72
N SER A 81 -2.01 8.52 -2.53
CA SER A 81 -2.86 9.70 -2.13
C SER A 81 -3.87 10.14 -3.23
N THR A 82 -4.75 11.16 -3.19
CA THR A 82 -4.74 12.57 -2.67
C THR A 82 -6.15 13.19 -2.60
N ALA A 83 -6.45 14.13 -1.68
CA ALA A 83 -7.44 15.21 -1.88
C ALA A 83 -7.14 16.48 -1.02
N GLU A 84 -7.62 17.65 -1.47
CA GLU A 84 -7.23 19.02 -1.03
C GLU A 84 -7.63 19.44 0.39
N SER A 85 -6.96 20.47 0.94
CA SER A 85 -7.17 21.10 2.25
C SER A 85 -7.80 22.51 2.16
N ASN A 86 -8.39 23.03 3.24
CA ASN A 86 -9.02 24.37 3.29
C ASN A 86 -8.37 25.28 4.36
N ASP A 87 -7.81 26.42 3.94
CA ASP A 87 -7.13 27.41 4.79
C ASP A 87 -8.06 28.16 5.79
N VAL A 88 -7.48 28.59 6.91
CA VAL A 88 -8.12 29.43 7.94
C VAL A 88 -7.45 30.81 8.07
N GLY A 89 -7.18 31.47 6.94
CA GLY A 89 -7.29 32.92 6.80
C GLY A 89 -6.27 33.76 7.58
N GLY A 90 -4.98 33.44 7.47
CA GLY A 90 -3.90 34.10 8.23
C GLY A 90 -3.03 35.12 7.47
N ALA A 91 -3.13 35.21 6.14
CA ALA A 91 -2.08 35.81 5.28
C ALA A 91 -0.69 35.16 5.51
N SER A 92 -0.73 33.85 5.72
CA SER A 92 0.39 32.90 5.69
C SER A 92 1.15 32.94 4.37
N ILE A 93 2.38 32.43 4.39
CA ILE A 93 3.05 32.02 3.15
C ILE A 93 2.52 30.63 2.82
N ASP A 94 2.00 30.51 1.60
CA ASP A 94 1.46 29.29 1.01
C ASP A 94 2.54 28.20 0.85
N TYR A 95 2.19 26.93 1.07
CA TYR A 95 3.12 25.78 1.06
C TYR A 95 2.39 24.47 0.72
N SER A 96 3.11 23.46 0.21
CA SER A 96 2.52 22.15 -0.09
C SER A 96 2.47 21.24 1.15
N ASP A 97 1.29 20.74 1.46
CA ASP A 97 1.07 19.65 2.43
C ASP A 97 1.64 18.31 1.94
N THR A 98 1.63 17.31 2.82
CA THR A 98 1.78 15.91 2.42
C THR A 98 0.65 15.51 1.47
N ASN A 99 1.00 14.69 0.48
CA ASN A 99 0.06 14.10 -0.45
C ASN A 99 -0.77 13.04 0.34
N ILE A 100 -2.09 13.22 0.61
CA ILE A 100 -2.87 12.39 1.57
C ILE A 100 -4.18 11.78 1.01
N GLN A 101 -4.50 10.50 1.31
CA GLN A 101 -5.65 9.81 0.66
C GLN A 101 -7.03 10.48 0.87
N VAL A 102 -7.31 11.00 2.07
CA VAL A 102 -8.62 11.56 2.44
C VAL A 102 -8.40 12.91 3.13
N GLU A 103 -9.11 13.96 2.69
CA GLU A 103 -9.10 15.28 3.32
C GLU A 103 -9.29 15.16 4.84
N GLY A 104 -8.44 15.79 5.64
CA GLY A 104 -8.55 15.81 7.11
C GLY A 104 -8.17 14.49 7.80
N VAL A 105 -7.58 13.54 7.08
CA VAL A 105 -6.96 12.31 7.61
C VAL A 105 -5.50 12.31 7.14
N ASP A 106 -4.62 12.96 7.90
CA ASP A 106 -3.22 13.14 7.49
C ASP A 106 -2.45 11.80 7.51
N GLU A 107 -1.51 11.67 6.59
CA GLU A 107 -0.63 10.51 6.48
C GLU A 107 0.78 10.80 6.98
N PRO A 108 1.43 9.84 7.64
CA PRO A 108 2.82 9.97 8.06
C PRO A 108 3.75 10.02 6.84
N ASP A 109 4.87 10.73 6.98
CA ASP A 109 5.94 10.76 5.98
C ASP A 109 7.34 10.90 6.62
N ILE A 110 8.40 10.80 5.81
CA ILE A 110 9.77 11.15 6.19
C ILE A 110 10.07 12.66 6.14
N VAL A 111 9.18 13.48 5.55
CA VAL A 111 9.31 14.95 5.49
C VAL A 111 7.96 15.62 5.78
N LYS A 112 7.95 16.62 6.66
CA LYS A 112 6.80 17.46 6.98
C LYS A 112 7.20 18.94 7.04
N THR A 113 6.25 19.87 6.86
CA THR A 113 6.46 21.32 6.96
C THR A 113 5.27 22.01 7.63
N ASP A 114 5.51 23.17 8.23
CA ASP A 114 4.49 24.11 8.75
C ASP A 114 4.50 25.46 7.98
N GLY A 115 5.09 25.48 6.78
CA GLY A 115 5.29 26.68 5.97
C GLY A 115 6.43 27.60 6.43
N THR A 116 7.10 27.32 7.56
CA THR A 116 8.29 28.06 8.03
C THR A 116 9.47 27.14 8.32
N TYR A 117 9.20 25.92 8.78
CA TYR A 117 10.15 24.91 9.20
C TYR A 117 10.01 23.64 8.36
N LEU A 118 11.07 22.81 8.36
CA LEU A 118 11.09 21.48 7.78
C LEU A 118 11.52 20.47 8.84
N TYR A 119 10.75 19.39 8.94
CA TYR A 119 10.98 18.25 9.82
C TYR A 119 11.33 17.07 8.91
N ILE A 120 12.51 16.49 9.07
CA ILE A 120 13.08 15.55 8.09
C ILE A 120 13.73 14.37 8.78
N ILE A 121 13.34 13.15 8.40
CA ILE A 121 14.11 11.93 8.70
C ILE A 121 15.19 11.74 7.64
N ALA A 122 16.45 11.63 8.08
CA ALA A 122 17.60 11.29 7.25
C ALA A 122 18.72 10.69 8.13
N ASN A 123 19.56 9.80 7.58
CA ASN A 123 20.73 9.24 8.29
C ASN A 123 20.40 8.60 9.68
N SER A 124 19.18 8.06 9.85
CA SER A 124 18.63 7.60 11.14
C SER A 124 18.49 8.66 12.24
N MET A 125 18.47 9.95 11.88
CA MET A 125 18.19 11.10 12.74
C MET A 125 16.95 11.86 12.26
N ILE A 126 16.42 12.73 13.11
CA ILE A 126 15.38 13.71 12.75
C ILE A 126 15.99 15.11 12.81
N TYR A 127 15.96 15.85 11.72
CA TYR A 127 16.45 17.23 11.64
C TYR A 127 15.28 18.21 11.63
N ILE A 128 15.35 19.28 12.43
CA ILE A 128 14.44 20.42 12.32
C ILE A 128 15.23 21.59 11.70
N LEU A 129 14.80 22.02 10.52
CA LEU A 129 15.38 23.15 9.79
C LEU A 129 14.40 24.33 9.87
N LYS A 130 14.93 25.54 10.07
CA LYS A 130 14.19 26.75 9.68
C LYS A 130 14.30 26.92 8.17
N ALA A 131 13.24 26.63 7.45
CA ALA A 131 13.22 26.54 5.98
C ALA A 131 12.92 27.89 5.30
N TYR A 132 12.16 28.78 5.94
CA TYR A 132 11.83 30.09 5.37
C TYR A 132 12.50 31.27 6.12
N PRO A 133 13.06 32.27 5.41
CA PRO A 133 13.22 32.36 3.95
C PRO A 133 14.42 31.53 3.44
N ALA A 134 14.34 31.12 2.17
CA ALA A 134 15.24 30.13 1.55
C ALA A 134 16.73 30.54 1.52
N GLU A 135 17.06 31.84 1.53
CA GLU A 135 18.44 32.34 1.61
C GLU A 135 19.05 32.23 3.00
N GLN A 136 18.26 31.88 4.03
CA GLN A 136 18.65 31.90 5.45
C GLN A 136 18.40 30.56 6.15
N VAL A 137 18.27 29.46 5.38
CA VAL A 137 18.00 28.12 5.93
C VAL A 137 19.13 27.65 6.84
N VAL A 138 18.75 27.12 8.00
CA VAL A 138 19.64 26.64 9.05
C VAL A 138 19.02 25.44 9.76
N VAL A 139 19.83 24.43 10.09
CA VAL A 139 19.45 23.34 11.00
C VAL A 139 19.41 23.92 12.41
N LEU A 140 18.28 23.80 13.10
CA LEU A 140 18.11 24.26 14.48
C LEU A 140 18.39 23.14 15.48
N SER A 141 17.91 21.93 15.20
CA SER A 141 18.10 20.77 16.07
C SER A 141 18.26 19.46 15.28
N GLU A 142 18.95 18.52 15.91
CA GLU A 142 19.24 17.17 15.43
C GLU A 142 18.84 16.20 16.55
N ILE A 143 17.85 15.35 16.31
CA ILE A 143 17.24 14.46 17.30
C ILE A 143 17.60 13.01 16.97
N SER A 144 17.98 12.25 17.99
CA SER A 144 18.18 10.80 17.93
C SER A 144 17.19 10.09 18.85
N LEU A 145 16.66 8.95 18.41
CA LEU A 145 15.81 8.07 19.23
C LEU A 145 16.64 7.07 20.08
N GLY A 146 17.96 7.26 20.17
CA GLY A 146 18.87 6.40 20.95
C GLY A 146 19.49 5.23 20.18
N ASP A 147 20.40 4.52 20.86
CA ASP A 147 21.16 3.41 20.27
C ASP A 147 20.23 2.24 19.88
N GLY A 148 20.23 1.87 18.60
CA GLY A 148 19.48 0.73 18.07
C GLY A 148 18.06 1.04 17.57
N VAL A 149 17.58 2.28 17.73
CA VAL A 149 16.28 2.72 17.21
C VAL A 149 16.45 3.43 15.87
N THR A 150 15.67 3.05 14.86
CA THR A 150 15.66 3.72 13.54
C THR A 150 14.35 4.49 13.35
N PRO A 151 14.36 5.83 13.22
CA PRO A 151 13.17 6.60 12.87
C PRO A 151 12.70 6.26 11.44
N SER A 152 11.39 6.22 11.25
CA SER A 152 10.76 5.76 9.99
C SER A 152 9.75 6.76 9.42
N ASN A 153 9.02 7.47 10.27
CA ASN A 153 7.89 8.33 9.92
C ASN A 153 7.73 9.46 10.94
N ILE A 154 7.12 10.59 10.53
CA ILE A 154 6.73 11.71 11.40
C ILE A 154 5.34 12.30 11.07
N PHE A 155 4.74 12.93 12.07
CA PHE A 155 3.70 13.96 11.95
C PHE A 155 4.15 15.28 12.60
N ILE A 156 3.62 16.40 12.15
CA ILE A 156 3.69 17.70 12.84
C ILE A 156 2.27 18.24 12.98
N ASN A 157 1.90 18.72 14.16
CA ASN A 157 0.64 19.44 14.35
C ASN A 157 0.84 20.54 15.41
N GLY A 158 0.77 21.80 14.97
CA GLY A 158 1.11 22.95 15.79
C GLY A 158 2.55 22.89 16.29
N ASP A 159 2.70 22.72 17.61
CA ASP A 159 3.98 22.60 18.30
C ASP A 159 4.30 21.17 18.77
N HIS A 160 3.54 20.15 18.34
CA HIS A 160 3.82 18.74 18.69
C HIS A 160 4.33 17.95 17.46
N LEU A 161 5.55 17.43 17.57
CA LEU A 161 6.20 16.54 16.60
C LEU A 161 6.09 15.09 17.08
N VAL A 162 5.39 14.24 16.34
CA VAL A 162 5.28 12.80 16.63
C VAL A 162 6.24 12.03 15.74
N VAL A 163 7.07 11.15 16.32
CA VAL A 163 8.10 10.38 15.61
C VAL A 163 7.90 8.88 15.84
N PHE A 164 7.91 8.09 14.77
CA PHE A 164 7.80 6.62 14.83
C PHE A 164 9.15 5.96 14.56
N GLY A 165 9.73 5.35 15.59
CA GLY A 165 10.92 4.50 15.52
C GLY A 165 10.60 3.00 15.52
N ASN A 166 11.52 2.20 15.00
CA ASN A 166 11.52 0.74 15.16
C ASN A 166 12.85 0.30 15.79
N SER A 167 12.79 -0.69 16.68
CA SER A 167 13.95 -1.36 17.29
C SER A 167 13.84 -2.87 17.10
N TYR A 168 14.99 -3.55 16.96
CA TYR A 168 15.08 -4.99 16.74
C TYR A 168 16.10 -5.64 17.70
N GLU A 169 15.60 -6.33 18.74
CA GLU A 169 16.46 -7.01 19.71
C GLU A 169 16.78 -8.44 19.27
N TYR A 170 17.96 -8.61 18.64
CA TYR A 170 18.48 -9.92 18.27
C TYR A 170 18.92 -10.73 19.50
N SER A 171 18.05 -11.63 19.95
CA SER A 171 18.34 -12.59 21.03
C SER A 171 19.50 -13.54 20.65
N VAL A 172 20.70 -13.27 21.17
CA VAL A 172 21.90 -14.09 20.88
C VAL A 172 21.84 -15.41 21.65
N GLY A 173 21.28 -16.45 21.03
CA GLY A 173 21.26 -17.82 21.57
C GLY A 173 22.66 -18.43 21.72
N ASP A 174 22.88 -19.15 22.83
CA ASP A 174 24.12 -19.90 23.09
C ASP A 174 24.32 -20.99 22.02
N TYR A 175 25.51 -21.06 21.42
CA TYR A 175 25.77 -21.74 20.14
C TYR A 175 25.93 -23.28 20.31
N ARG A 176 24.85 -23.95 20.73
CA ARG A 176 24.85 -25.39 21.06
C ARG A 176 24.51 -26.26 19.84
N TYR A 177 25.45 -27.14 19.53
CA TYR A 177 25.67 -27.73 18.22
C TYR A 177 24.68 -28.81 17.72
N GLU A 178 23.52 -29.00 18.37
CA GLU A 178 22.68 -30.20 18.17
C GLU A 178 21.23 -29.96 17.69
N TYR A 179 20.62 -28.78 17.91
CA TYR A 179 19.31 -28.44 17.32
C TYR A 179 19.26 -26.97 16.88
N ASN A 180 18.93 -26.74 15.61
CA ASN A 180 18.78 -25.41 15.03
C ASN A 180 17.39 -24.83 15.36
N TYR A 181 17.33 -23.97 16.38
CA TYR A 181 16.25 -23.00 16.52
C TYR A 181 16.84 -21.60 16.38
N TYR A 182 16.52 -20.92 15.28
CA TYR A 182 16.88 -19.52 15.11
C TYR A 182 15.92 -18.65 15.92
N TRP A 183 16.43 -18.02 16.98
CA TRP A 183 15.70 -16.96 17.66
C TRP A 183 15.58 -15.75 16.73
N ARG A 184 14.41 -15.59 16.10
CA ARG A 184 14.02 -14.32 15.49
C ARG A 184 13.94 -13.27 16.62
N GLY A 185 14.54 -12.11 16.41
CA GLY A 185 14.55 -11.04 17.41
C GLY A 185 13.17 -10.43 17.62
N SER A 186 12.90 -9.95 18.82
CA SER A 186 11.72 -9.13 19.11
C SER A 186 11.84 -7.78 18.37
N SER A 187 10.80 -7.42 17.65
CA SER A 187 10.62 -6.08 17.09
C SER A 187 9.80 -5.25 18.07
N LYS A 188 10.20 -4.01 18.30
CA LYS A 188 9.44 -3.01 19.05
C LYS A 188 9.16 -1.78 18.19
N THR A 189 7.96 -1.26 18.30
CA THR A 189 7.56 0.06 17.80
C THR A 189 7.73 1.08 18.92
N ILE A 190 8.38 2.20 18.60
CA ILE A 190 8.63 3.30 19.55
C ILE A 190 7.98 4.55 18.99
N ILE A 191 7.21 5.27 19.80
CA ILE A 191 6.46 6.46 19.42
C ILE A 191 6.81 7.56 20.41
N THR A 192 7.49 8.60 19.95
CA THR A 192 7.92 9.72 20.80
C THR A 192 7.25 11.00 20.35
N ILE A 193 6.65 11.73 21.29
CA ILE A 193 6.03 13.04 21.07
C ILE A 193 6.95 14.10 21.67
N TYR A 194 7.30 15.11 20.88
CA TYR A 194 8.14 16.24 21.29
C TYR A 194 7.37 17.56 21.22
N ASP A 195 7.51 18.38 22.27
CA ASP A 195 7.27 19.81 22.19
C ASP A 195 8.38 20.43 21.32
N VAL A 196 7.99 21.09 20.24
CA VAL A 196 8.86 21.83 19.31
C VAL A 196 8.54 23.34 19.28
N SER A 197 7.84 23.86 20.29
CA SER A 197 7.59 25.30 20.47
C SER A 197 8.92 26.09 20.54
N ASP A 198 9.97 25.50 21.13
CA ASP A 198 11.36 25.84 20.82
C ASP A 198 12.00 24.83 19.84
N ARG A 199 11.96 25.15 18.54
CA ARG A 199 12.60 24.33 17.49
C ARG A 199 14.13 24.20 17.64
N GLU A 200 14.81 25.03 18.44
CA GLU A 200 16.25 24.88 18.76
C GLU A 200 16.48 23.85 19.88
N ASN A 201 15.50 23.61 20.77
CA ASN A 201 15.63 22.69 21.91
C ASN A 201 14.36 21.81 22.10
N PRO A 202 14.04 20.87 21.18
CA PRO A 202 12.88 19.99 21.34
C PRO A 202 12.92 19.16 22.63
N GLU A 203 11.84 19.17 23.41
CA GLU A 203 11.72 18.39 24.64
C GLU A 203 10.74 17.21 24.45
N PRO A 204 11.12 15.96 24.75
CA PRO A 204 10.21 14.82 24.66
C PRO A 204 9.18 14.87 25.80
N GLU A 205 7.90 14.96 25.46
CA GLU A 205 6.78 14.98 26.41
C GLU A 205 6.32 13.56 26.78
N ASN A 206 6.18 12.70 25.76
CA ASN A 206 5.67 11.34 25.90
C ASN A 206 6.47 10.35 25.05
N GLU A 207 6.66 9.15 25.59
CA GLU A 207 7.32 8.02 24.94
C GLU A 207 6.49 6.76 25.15
N ILE A 208 6.17 6.07 24.06
CA ILE A 208 5.36 4.85 24.04
C ILE A 208 6.16 3.76 23.31
N GLU A 209 6.51 2.68 24.01
CA GLU A 209 6.97 1.45 23.34
C GLU A 209 5.82 0.44 23.28
N ILE A 210 5.73 -0.33 22.19
CA ILE A 210 4.88 -1.51 22.12
C ILE A 210 5.58 -2.62 21.34
N ASP A 211 5.41 -3.87 21.77
CA ASP A 211 5.90 -5.03 21.03
C ASP A 211 5.22 -5.15 19.64
N GLY A 212 5.95 -5.70 18.67
CA GLY A 212 5.53 -5.77 17.28
C GLY A 212 6.11 -4.66 16.39
N MET A 213 5.82 -4.75 15.08
CA MET A 213 6.38 -3.89 14.05
C MET A 213 5.35 -2.88 13.53
N TYR A 214 5.77 -1.62 13.40
CA TYR A 214 4.94 -0.54 12.87
C TYR A 214 4.48 -0.86 11.45
N PHE A 215 3.16 -0.80 11.22
CA PHE A 215 2.56 -0.99 9.91
C PHE A 215 2.23 0.35 9.26
N ASP A 216 1.34 1.12 9.89
CA ASP A 216 0.98 2.46 9.45
C ASP A 216 0.27 3.26 10.54
N SER A 217 0.07 4.56 10.30
CA SER A 217 -0.69 5.45 11.19
C SER A 217 -1.48 6.49 10.40
N ARG A 218 -2.44 7.17 11.04
CA ARG A 218 -3.12 8.37 10.51
C ARG A 218 -3.37 9.37 11.64
N MET A 219 -3.33 10.66 11.33
CA MET A 219 -3.70 11.72 12.28
C MET A 219 -5.04 12.34 11.88
N ILE A 220 -5.96 12.47 12.84
CA ILE A 220 -7.26 13.12 12.66
C ILE A 220 -7.41 14.14 13.79
N GLY A 221 -7.19 15.42 13.48
CA GLY A 221 -7.12 16.48 14.49
C GLY A 221 -5.98 16.22 15.48
N GLU A 222 -6.33 16.17 16.77
CA GLU A 222 -5.38 16.00 17.89
C GLU A 222 -5.04 14.52 18.18
N TYR A 223 -5.65 13.57 17.46
CA TYR A 223 -5.50 12.13 17.69
C TYR A 223 -4.69 11.45 16.58
N VAL A 224 -3.72 10.63 17.00
CA VAL A 224 -2.92 9.76 16.14
C VAL A 224 -3.36 8.31 16.34
N TYR A 225 -3.85 7.68 15.28
CA TYR A 225 -4.19 6.27 15.26
C TYR A 225 -3.02 5.47 14.69
N VAL A 226 -2.59 4.40 15.38
CA VAL A 226 -1.39 3.64 15.02
C VAL A 226 -1.72 2.15 14.95
N ILE A 227 -1.27 1.50 13.88
CA ILE A 227 -1.40 0.07 13.63
C ILE A 227 -0.02 -0.58 13.76
N ILE A 228 0.09 -1.55 14.66
CA ILE A 228 1.29 -2.38 14.88
C ILE A 228 0.90 -3.85 14.68
N ASN A 229 1.72 -4.61 13.97
CA ASN A 229 1.53 -6.05 13.80
C ASN A 229 2.61 -6.83 14.56
N GLU A 230 2.21 -7.71 15.48
CA GLU A 230 3.11 -8.67 16.13
C GLU A 230 2.84 -10.10 15.64
N TYR A 231 3.87 -10.79 15.14
CA TYR A 231 3.74 -12.17 14.67
C TYR A 231 3.40 -13.14 15.80
N SER A 232 2.50 -14.09 15.56
CA SER A 232 2.09 -15.08 16.56
C SER A 232 3.24 -16.00 17.02
N SER A 233 4.34 -16.08 16.27
CA SER A 233 5.60 -16.74 16.70
C SER A 233 6.35 -16.00 17.82
N ASN A 234 6.08 -14.70 18.01
CA ASN A 234 6.60 -13.95 19.15
C ASN A 234 5.75 -14.24 20.39
N ILE A 235 4.44 -14.41 20.21
CA ILE A 235 3.42 -14.52 21.26
C ILE A 235 3.32 -15.95 21.80
N TYR A 236 3.39 -16.96 20.95
CA TYR A 236 3.33 -18.38 21.30
C TYR A 236 4.61 -19.09 20.87
N ARG A 237 5.26 -19.82 21.80
CA ARG A 237 6.56 -20.45 21.61
C ARG A 237 6.58 -21.86 22.22
N MET A 238 7.32 -22.78 21.58
CA MET A 238 7.66 -24.09 22.13
C MET A 238 9.10 -24.08 22.65
N ILE A 239 9.30 -24.21 23.96
CA ILE A 239 10.59 -24.12 24.64
C ILE A 239 10.84 -25.40 25.45
N GLU A 240 11.88 -26.15 25.09
CA GLU A 240 12.23 -27.45 25.72
C GLU A 240 11.02 -28.41 25.82
N GLU A 241 10.24 -28.54 24.73
CA GLU A 241 9.00 -29.32 24.64
C GLU A 241 7.80 -28.79 25.48
N ASN A 242 7.91 -27.60 26.09
CA ASN A 242 6.81 -26.94 26.80
C ASN A 242 6.23 -25.78 25.98
N GLU A 243 4.91 -25.64 26.02
CA GLU A 243 4.19 -24.47 25.50
C GLU A 243 4.50 -23.25 26.37
N THR A 244 4.69 -22.08 25.76
CA THR A 244 5.01 -20.82 26.46
C THR A 244 4.29 -19.66 25.79
N LEU A 245 3.48 -18.95 26.57
CA LEU A 245 2.93 -17.66 26.18
C LEU A 245 3.92 -16.55 26.55
N CYS A 246 4.27 -15.73 25.57
CA CYS A 246 4.92 -14.43 25.77
C CYS A 246 3.84 -13.36 25.56
N ILE A 247 3.42 -12.72 26.64
CA ILE A 247 2.35 -11.71 26.61
C ILE A 247 2.93 -10.42 26.02
N PRO A 248 2.31 -9.84 24.97
CA PRO A 248 2.74 -8.56 24.40
C PRO A 248 2.65 -7.45 25.44
N LYS A 249 3.57 -6.48 25.36
CA LYS A 249 3.63 -5.35 26.31
C LYS A 249 3.52 -4.00 25.63
N ILE A 250 3.02 -3.05 26.40
CA ILE A 250 3.08 -1.61 26.13
C ILE A 250 3.79 -0.92 27.29
N SER A 251 4.68 0.01 27.01
CA SER A 251 5.35 0.88 27.98
C SER A 251 4.94 2.31 27.69
N ILE A 252 4.41 3.04 28.67
CA ILE A 252 4.07 4.46 28.54
C ILE A 252 4.90 5.23 29.56
N ASN A 253 5.79 6.10 29.08
CA ASN A 253 6.69 6.90 29.91
C ASN A 253 7.47 6.06 30.94
N ASN A 254 7.95 4.89 30.52
CA ASN A 254 8.65 3.86 31.31
C ASN A 254 7.80 3.09 32.34
N ASP A 255 6.46 3.22 32.34
CA ASP A 255 5.56 2.30 33.04
C ASP A 255 5.18 1.12 32.10
N GLU A 256 5.88 -0.01 32.25
CA GLU A 256 5.69 -1.22 31.44
C GLU A 256 4.50 -2.05 31.94
N GLN A 257 3.54 -2.33 31.06
CA GLN A 257 2.32 -3.08 31.34
C GLN A 257 2.15 -4.22 30.32
N GLU A 258 1.74 -5.40 30.79
CA GLU A 258 1.27 -6.49 29.94
C GLU A 258 -0.12 -6.14 29.37
N ILE A 259 -0.37 -6.45 28.10
CA ILE A 259 -1.69 -6.23 27.49
C ILE A 259 -2.71 -7.23 28.10
N PRO A 260 -3.76 -6.76 28.78
CA PRO A 260 -4.64 -7.64 29.55
C PRO A 260 -5.59 -8.45 28.64
N PRO A 261 -5.99 -9.69 29.03
CA PRO A 261 -6.78 -10.59 28.17
C PRO A 261 -8.09 -10.01 27.65
N ASP A 262 -8.77 -9.18 28.44
CA ASP A 262 -10.05 -8.55 28.08
C ASP A 262 -9.90 -7.34 27.12
N SER A 263 -8.67 -6.88 26.87
CA SER A 263 -8.33 -5.96 25.78
C SER A 263 -7.88 -6.67 24.48
N ILE A 264 -7.69 -7.99 24.54
CA ILE A 264 -7.32 -8.84 23.39
C ILE A 264 -8.58 -9.48 22.83
N TYR A 265 -8.95 -9.04 21.65
CA TYR A 265 -10.12 -9.49 20.91
C TYR A 265 -9.76 -10.59 19.92
N TYR A 266 -10.67 -11.53 19.68
CA TYR A 266 -10.46 -12.63 18.73
C TYR A 266 -11.76 -13.05 18.03
N VAL A 267 -11.61 -13.76 16.91
CA VAL A 267 -12.71 -14.47 16.25
C VAL A 267 -12.53 -15.97 16.38
N ASP A 268 -13.62 -16.69 16.65
CA ASP A 268 -13.63 -18.14 16.85
C ASP A 268 -13.72 -18.91 15.50
N VAL A 269 -12.71 -18.69 14.65
CA VAL A 269 -12.47 -19.38 13.37
C VAL A 269 -11.37 -20.44 13.51
N PRO A 270 -11.35 -21.49 12.66
CA PRO A 270 -10.40 -22.60 12.80
C PRO A 270 -9.02 -22.29 12.21
N GLU A 271 -8.91 -21.20 11.45
CA GLU A 271 -7.69 -20.74 10.82
C GLU A 271 -6.77 -20.06 11.84
N LEU A 272 -5.45 -20.09 11.57
CA LEU A 272 -4.49 -19.34 12.35
C LEU A 272 -4.59 -17.84 12.04
N SER A 273 -4.68 -17.05 13.09
CA SER A 273 -4.27 -15.65 13.06
C SER A 273 -2.74 -15.61 13.17
N ASP A 274 -2.04 -15.49 12.05
CA ASP A 274 -0.56 -15.51 11.99
C ASP A 274 0.12 -14.32 12.70
N SER A 275 -0.67 -13.33 13.13
CA SER A 275 -0.26 -12.20 13.97
C SER A 275 -1.41 -11.70 14.85
N MET A 276 -1.05 -10.86 15.82
CA MET A 276 -1.94 -9.93 16.53
C MET A 276 -1.74 -8.53 15.92
N THR A 277 -2.84 -7.81 15.68
CA THR A 277 -2.78 -6.38 15.30
C THR A 277 -3.17 -5.53 16.51
N HIS A 278 -2.31 -4.63 16.92
CA HIS A 278 -2.58 -3.60 17.92
C HIS A 278 -3.06 -2.33 17.23
N VAL A 279 -4.12 -1.74 17.76
CA VAL A 279 -4.64 -0.42 17.37
C VAL A 279 -4.53 0.49 18.58
N LEU A 280 -3.79 1.58 18.43
CA LEU A 280 -3.66 2.63 19.43
C LEU A 280 -4.37 3.89 18.94
N SER A 281 -4.88 4.68 19.87
CA SER A 281 -5.29 6.08 19.65
C SER A 281 -4.60 6.93 20.71
N ILE A 282 -3.80 7.90 20.26
CA ILE A 282 -2.92 8.70 21.10
C ILE A 282 -3.33 10.17 20.95
N ASN A 283 -3.71 10.83 22.04
CA ASN A 283 -3.94 12.28 22.04
C ASN A 283 -2.59 13.00 22.19
N ILE A 284 -2.24 13.86 21.24
CA ILE A 284 -0.92 14.50 21.20
C ILE A 284 -0.75 15.67 22.17
N LEU A 285 -1.84 16.22 22.71
CA LEU A 285 -1.82 17.40 23.61
C LEU A 285 -1.65 17.05 25.10
N ASN A 286 -1.91 15.80 25.47
CA ASN A 286 -1.82 15.33 26.85
C ASN A 286 -1.15 13.95 27.01
N GLY A 287 -0.90 13.24 25.92
CA GLY A 287 -0.25 11.93 25.92
C GLY A 287 -1.13 10.78 26.40
N ASP A 288 -2.45 10.94 26.48
CA ASP A 288 -3.37 9.85 26.79
C ASP A 288 -3.37 8.82 25.64
N VAL A 289 -3.31 7.53 26.00
CA VAL A 289 -3.27 6.40 25.07
C VAL A 289 -4.41 5.43 25.39
N ASN A 290 -5.22 5.11 24.39
CA ASN A 290 -6.09 3.94 24.40
C ASN A 290 -5.52 2.86 23.46
N GLN A 291 -5.70 1.59 23.80
CA GLN A 291 -5.06 0.46 23.15
C GLN A 291 -6.04 -0.71 23.07
N LYS A 292 -6.18 -1.34 21.90
CA LYS A 292 -6.88 -2.61 21.71
C LYS A 292 -6.10 -3.53 20.80
N SER A 293 -6.08 -4.81 21.13
CA SER A 293 -5.37 -5.86 20.38
C SER A 293 -6.37 -6.80 19.73
N PHE A 294 -6.11 -7.24 18.50
CA PHE A 294 -7.03 -8.09 17.75
C PHE A 294 -6.29 -9.25 17.05
N MET A 295 -6.71 -10.49 17.29
CA MET A 295 -6.27 -11.68 16.58
C MET A 295 -7.04 -11.83 15.26
N LEU A 296 -6.67 -11.04 14.25
CA LEU A 296 -7.31 -10.98 12.93
C LEU A 296 -6.39 -11.39 11.76
N GLY A 297 -5.10 -11.61 12.04
CA GLY A 297 -4.07 -11.86 11.03
C GLY A 297 -3.45 -10.58 10.46
N SER A 298 -2.37 -10.75 9.68
CA SER A 298 -1.53 -9.63 9.26
C SER A 298 -2.22 -8.75 8.22
N SER A 299 -2.64 -7.56 8.65
CA SER A 299 -3.14 -6.50 7.77
C SER A 299 -2.14 -6.21 6.64
N GLN A 300 -2.60 -6.28 5.38
CA GLN A 300 -1.77 -6.06 4.17
C GLN A 300 -1.98 -4.67 3.56
N SER A 301 -3.12 -4.04 3.82
CA SER A 301 -3.35 -2.61 3.56
C SER A 301 -4.33 -2.04 4.56
N MET A 302 -4.33 -0.71 4.66
CA MET A 302 -5.27 0.06 5.45
C MET A 302 -5.92 1.13 4.56
N TYR A 303 -7.20 1.39 4.78
CA TYR A 303 -7.87 2.61 4.33
C TYR A 303 -8.48 3.29 5.57
N VAL A 304 -8.49 4.62 5.64
CA VAL A 304 -9.03 5.36 6.79
C VAL A 304 -9.90 6.51 6.30
N SER A 305 -11.14 6.57 6.80
CA SER A 305 -12.03 7.73 6.69
C SER A 305 -12.04 8.51 8.01
N LYS A 306 -12.75 9.65 8.06
CA LYS A 306 -12.80 10.53 9.24
C LYS A 306 -13.29 9.83 10.53
N ASN A 307 -13.99 8.70 10.43
CA ASN A 307 -14.57 7.97 11.58
C ASN A 307 -14.28 6.45 11.57
N ASN A 308 -13.55 5.91 10.59
CA ASN A 308 -13.38 4.45 10.42
C ASN A 308 -12.00 4.10 9.86
N ILE A 309 -11.34 3.14 10.50
CA ILE A 309 -10.17 2.43 9.99
C ILE A 309 -10.64 1.10 9.39
N PHE A 310 -10.25 0.81 8.15
CA PHE A 310 -10.50 -0.44 7.46
C PHE A 310 -9.18 -1.19 7.31
N LEU A 311 -9.03 -2.30 8.03
CA LEU A 311 -7.85 -3.18 7.99
C LEU A 311 -8.15 -4.37 7.08
N VAL A 312 -7.27 -4.62 6.11
CA VAL A 312 -7.61 -5.49 4.97
C VAL A 312 -6.44 -6.43 4.62
N TYR A 313 -6.73 -7.72 4.41
CA TYR A 313 -5.74 -8.72 4.02
C TYR A 313 -6.30 -9.78 3.07
N SER A 314 -5.40 -10.43 2.32
CA SER A 314 -5.73 -11.51 1.39
C SER A 314 -5.66 -12.87 2.07
N HIS A 315 -6.78 -13.60 2.10
CA HIS A 315 -6.86 -14.98 2.56
C HIS A 315 -6.83 -15.96 1.37
N TYR A 316 -6.19 -17.12 1.53
CA TYR A 316 -6.08 -18.17 0.52
C TYR A 316 -6.48 -19.53 1.12
N SER A 317 -7.74 -19.93 0.99
CA SER A 317 -8.19 -21.23 1.50
C SER A 317 -7.86 -22.34 0.50
N TYR A 318 -7.21 -23.40 0.97
CA TYR A 318 -6.97 -24.60 0.15
C TYR A 318 -8.20 -25.50 0.18
N ASN A 319 -8.88 -25.59 -0.96
CA ASN A 319 -10.00 -26.49 -1.17
C ASN A 319 -9.46 -27.91 -1.43
N GLU A 320 -9.38 -28.70 -0.36
CA GLU A 320 -9.08 -30.14 -0.37
C GLU A 320 -9.91 -30.88 -1.44
N PRO A 321 -9.26 -31.63 -2.35
CA PRO A 321 -9.94 -32.26 -3.48
C PRO A 321 -10.84 -33.41 -3.01
N LEU A 322 -12.14 -33.34 -3.34
CA LEU A 322 -13.13 -34.40 -3.08
C LEU A 322 -12.82 -35.76 -3.77
N ILE A 323 -11.76 -35.84 -4.59
CA ILE A 323 -11.31 -37.03 -5.29
C ILE A 323 -9.78 -37.11 -5.21
N ASP A 324 -9.30 -38.18 -4.59
CA ASP A 324 -7.88 -38.51 -4.46
C ASP A 324 -7.17 -38.55 -5.83
N GLY A 325 -6.07 -37.82 -5.97
CA GLY A 325 -5.32 -37.66 -7.24
C GLY A 325 -5.80 -36.54 -8.18
N VAL A 326 -6.80 -35.74 -7.81
CA VAL A 326 -7.06 -34.42 -8.42
C VAL A 326 -6.36 -33.36 -7.56
N GLY A 327 -5.73 -32.35 -8.16
CA GLY A 327 -5.15 -31.24 -7.39
C GLY A 327 -6.24 -30.35 -6.78
N GLY A 328 -6.08 -29.94 -5.52
CA GLY A 328 -6.97 -28.96 -4.89
C GLY A 328 -6.86 -27.58 -5.54
N GLY A 329 -7.89 -26.76 -5.33
CA GLY A 329 -7.90 -25.36 -5.74
C GLY A 329 -7.59 -24.44 -4.56
N TYR A 330 -7.08 -23.24 -4.84
CA TYR A 330 -7.08 -22.15 -3.85
C TYR A 330 -8.25 -21.21 -4.16
N GLU A 331 -9.01 -20.84 -3.14
CA GLU A 331 -9.96 -19.73 -3.22
C GLU A 331 -9.30 -18.50 -2.59
N GLN A 332 -9.18 -17.44 -3.39
CA GLN A 332 -8.56 -16.18 -2.99
C GLN A 332 -9.66 -15.20 -2.58
N LYS A 333 -9.58 -14.68 -1.36
CA LYS A 333 -10.49 -13.67 -0.83
C LYS A 333 -9.73 -12.51 -0.21
N THR A 334 -10.40 -11.37 -0.09
CA THR A 334 -10.00 -10.24 0.73
C THR A 334 -10.92 -10.22 1.94
N ILE A 335 -10.35 -10.26 3.14
CA ILE A 335 -11.06 -10.06 4.41
C ILE A 335 -10.91 -8.59 4.81
N ILE A 336 -12.00 -7.97 5.25
CA ILE A 336 -12.12 -6.55 5.56
C ILE A 336 -12.63 -6.41 6.99
N HIS A 337 -11.87 -5.78 7.88
CA HIS A 337 -12.29 -5.43 9.23
C HIS A 337 -12.51 -3.93 9.35
N LYS A 338 -13.67 -3.51 9.87
CA LYS A 338 -14.01 -2.10 10.12
C LYS A 338 -13.91 -1.81 11.62
N ILE A 339 -13.04 -0.88 11.97
CA ILE A 339 -12.85 -0.35 13.31
C ILE A 339 -13.26 1.12 13.28
N SER A 340 -14.39 1.44 13.89
CA SER A 340 -14.81 2.83 14.06
C SER A 340 -13.94 3.51 15.13
N VAL A 341 -13.61 4.77 14.88
CA VAL A 341 -12.78 5.62 15.72
C VAL A 341 -13.44 6.99 15.90
N ASP A 342 -13.50 7.47 17.15
CA ASP A 342 -13.94 8.82 17.50
C ASP A 342 -13.11 9.27 18.72
N ALA A 343 -12.20 10.22 18.54
CA ALA A 343 -11.22 10.61 19.56
C ALA A 343 -10.47 9.38 20.13
N GLU A 344 -10.53 9.14 21.45
CA GLU A 344 -9.93 7.98 22.12
C GLU A 344 -10.76 6.67 22.00
N ASP A 345 -11.99 6.70 21.50
CA ASP A 345 -12.85 5.51 21.43
C ASP A 345 -12.54 4.66 20.20
N ILE A 346 -11.89 3.51 20.41
CA ILE A 346 -11.62 2.48 19.40
C ILE A 346 -12.70 1.39 19.51
N THR A 347 -13.52 1.18 18.47
CA THR A 347 -14.58 0.16 18.48
C THR A 347 -14.60 -0.67 17.19
N TYR A 348 -14.41 -1.99 17.31
CA TYR A 348 -14.64 -2.89 16.19
C TYR A 348 -16.13 -2.93 15.83
N ALA A 349 -16.44 -2.60 14.58
CA ALA A 349 -17.81 -2.38 14.12
C ALA A 349 -18.34 -3.51 13.22
N ALA A 350 -17.52 -4.02 12.29
CA ALA A 350 -17.98 -4.99 11.30
C ALA A 350 -16.83 -5.81 10.67
N GLN A 351 -17.20 -6.90 9.97
CA GLN A 351 -16.33 -7.65 9.07
C GLN A 351 -17.07 -7.99 7.78
N GLY A 352 -16.38 -7.93 6.65
CA GLY A 352 -16.84 -8.47 5.37
C GLY A 352 -15.77 -9.32 4.67
N GLU A 353 -16.18 -10.03 3.62
CA GLU A 353 -15.29 -10.70 2.69
C GLU A 353 -15.70 -10.44 1.24
N VAL A 354 -14.72 -10.37 0.33
CA VAL A 354 -14.94 -10.29 -1.13
C VAL A 354 -13.95 -11.18 -1.89
N PRO A 355 -14.31 -11.73 -3.07
CA PRO A 355 -13.37 -12.50 -3.90
C PRO A 355 -12.17 -11.70 -4.42
N GLY A 356 -11.02 -12.37 -4.59
CA GLY A 356 -9.76 -11.78 -5.07
C GLY A 356 -8.97 -11.07 -3.96
N ARG A 357 -7.79 -10.53 -4.30
CA ARG A 357 -6.96 -9.67 -3.44
C ARG A 357 -7.07 -8.20 -3.83
N ILE A 358 -6.85 -7.29 -2.90
CA ILE A 358 -6.59 -5.87 -3.21
C ILE A 358 -5.18 -5.66 -3.82
N LEU A 359 -4.95 -4.47 -4.38
CA LEU A 359 -3.63 -4.05 -4.89
C LEU A 359 -2.90 -3.12 -3.90
N ASN A 360 -3.58 -2.09 -3.42
CA ASN A 360 -3.10 -1.10 -2.45
C ASN A 360 -4.30 -0.29 -1.87
N GLN A 361 -4.03 0.70 -1.03
CA GLN A 361 -5.09 1.52 -0.39
C GLN A 361 -6.02 2.28 -1.38
N PHE A 362 -5.65 2.48 -2.65
CA PHE A 362 -6.49 3.13 -3.69
C PHE A 362 -7.44 2.19 -4.39
N SER A 363 -7.28 0.90 -4.10
CA SER A 363 -8.29 -0.11 -4.36
C SER A 363 -9.45 -0.01 -3.37
N MET A 364 -9.51 0.98 -2.48
CA MET A 364 -10.51 1.11 -1.41
C MET A 364 -10.95 2.57 -1.19
N ASP A 365 -12.23 2.81 -0.88
CA ASP A 365 -12.70 4.01 -0.19
C ASP A 365 -14.00 3.79 0.61
N GLU A 366 -14.42 4.78 1.41
CA GLU A 366 -15.73 4.84 2.06
C GLU A 366 -16.46 6.12 1.58
N HIS A 367 -17.61 5.96 0.94
CA HIS A 367 -18.38 7.06 0.37
C HIS A 367 -19.88 6.88 0.65
N LYS A 368 -20.52 7.91 1.21
CA LYS A 368 -21.95 7.90 1.60
C LYS A 368 -22.33 6.69 2.48
N ASN A 369 -21.44 6.29 3.40
CA ASN A 369 -21.52 5.12 4.29
C ASN A 369 -21.42 3.73 3.61
N TYR A 370 -21.07 3.67 2.33
CA TYR A 370 -20.72 2.42 1.65
C TYR A 370 -19.21 2.28 1.54
N PHE A 371 -18.67 1.12 1.92
CA PHE A 371 -17.28 0.76 1.63
C PHE A 371 -17.20 0.19 0.22
N ARG A 372 -16.23 0.63 -0.57
CA ARG A 372 -16.07 0.23 -1.97
C ARG A 372 -14.66 -0.27 -2.19
N VAL A 373 -14.53 -1.40 -2.88
CA VAL A 373 -13.25 -2.09 -3.06
C VAL A 373 -13.09 -2.67 -4.45
N ALA A 374 -11.92 -2.45 -5.06
CA ALA A 374 -11.48 -3.10 -6.28
C ALA A 374 -10.55 -4.28 -5.94
N THR A 375 -10.75 -5.44 -6.57
CA THR A 375 -9.89 -6.61 -6.35
C THR A 375 -9.40 -7.23 -7.65
N GLN A 376 -8.24 -7.87 -7.60
CA GLN A 376 -7.73 -8.78 -8.61
C GLN A 376 -7.98 -10.22 -8.16
N VAL A 377 -8.64 -11.02 -8.98
CA VAL A 377 -8.57 -12.48 -8.89
C VAL A 377 -7.38 -12.96 -9.70
N ASP A 378 -6.48 -13.72 -9.09
CA ASP A 378 -5.38 -14.38 -9.77
C ASP A 378 -5.83 -15.77 -10.29
N GLY A 379 -5.86 -15.93 -11.62
CA GLY A 379 -6.26 -17.19 -12.27
C GLY A 379 -5.31 -18.35 -11.99
N SER A 380 -5.87 -19.57 -11.94
CA SER A 380 -5.15 -20.80 -11.62
C SER A 380 -4.28 -21.30 -12.78
N TRP A 381 -3.31 -22.17 -12.50
CA TRP A 381 -2.57 -22.92 -13.53
C TRP A 381 -3.49 -23.75 -14.47
N TRP A 382 -4.74 -23.97 -14.06
CA TRP A 382 -5.75 -24.73 -14.80
C TRP A 382 -6.91 -23.87 -15.34
N SER A 383 -6.92 -22.55 -15.10
CA SER A 383 -7.97 -21.65 -15.59
C SER A 383 -7.46 -20.24 -15.88
N ASP A 384 -7.82 -19.69 -17.05
CA ASP A 384 -7.49 -18.32 -17.47
C ASP A 384 -8.31 -17.24 -16.72
N GLY A 385 -8.81 -17.57 -15.52
CA GLY A 385 -9.77 -16.80 -14.72
C GLY A 385 -9.17 -15.61 -13.98
N LYS A 386 -8.16 -14.94 -14.56
CA LYS A 386 -7.68 -13.65 -14.06
C LYS A 386 -8.71 -12.59 -14.39
N THR A 387 -9.07 -11.75 -13.43
CA THR A 387 -9.95 -10.61 -13.71
C THR A 387 -9.91 -9.61 -12.58
N THR A 388 -10.22 -8.34 -12.89
CA THR A 388 -10.49 -7.31 -11.91
C THR A 388 -12.00 -7.28 -11.58
N ASN A 389 -12.36 -7.00 -10.34
CA ASN A 389 -13.75 -6.81 -9.90
C ASN A 389 -13.86 -5.53 -9.06
N VAL A 390 -15.06 -4.99 -8.93
CA VAL A 390 -15.39 -3.95 -7.95
C VAL A 390 -16.61 -4.39 -7.13
N TYR A 391 -16.53 -4.20 -5.82
CA TYR A 391 -17.60 -4.53 -4.86
C TYR A 391 -18.00 -3.29 -4.07
N ILE A 392 -19.29 -3.19 -3.76
CA ILE A 392 -19.85 -2.19 -2.87
C ILE A 392 -20.48 -2.91 -1.68
N LEU A 393 -20.14 -2.49 -0.47
CA LEU A 393 -20.57 -3.08 0.79
C LEU A 393 -21.20 -2.00 1.67
N ASP A 394 -22.14 -2.38 2.55
CA ASP A 394 -22.87 -1.45 3.41
C ASP A 394 -22.08 -1.07 4.69
N GLU A 395 -22.74 -0.38 5.61
CA GLU A 395 -22.15 0.05 6.88
C GLU A 395 -21.73 -1.12 7.79
N ASN A 396 -22.31 -2.31 7.59
CA ASN A 396 -22.04 -3.58 8.27
C ASN A 396 -21.08 -4.48 7.48
N LEU A 397 -20.55 -4.01 6.36
CA LEU A 397 -19.76 -4.78 5.38
C LEU A 397 -20.52 -5.99 4.77
N GLU A 398 -21.85 -5.95 4.68
CA GLU A 398 -22.61 -6.87 3.82
C GLU A 398 -22.51 -6.43 2.34
N ARG A 399 -22.32 -7.37 1.41
CA ARG A 399 -22.17 -7.06 -0.03
C ARG A 399 -23.50 -6.60 -0.65
N VAL A 400 -23.50 -5.36 -1.15
CA VAL A 400 -24.68 -4.67 -1.71
C VAL A 400 -24.78 -4.83 -3.23
N SER A 401 -23.65 -4.73 -3.92
CA SER A 401 -23.57 -4.92 -5.38
C SER A 401 -22.14 -5.18 -5.85
N GLU A 402 -22.02 -5.55 -7.12
CA GLU A 402 -20.76 -5.94 -7.75
C GLU A 402 -20.68 -5.55 -9.24
N ILE A 403 -19.47 -5.26 -9.71
CA ILE A 403 -19.06 -5.37 -11.11
C ILE A 403 -17.95 -6.44 -11.15
N GLU A 404 -18.30 -7.67 -11.49
CA GLU A 404 -17.33 -8.76 -11.67
C GLU A 404 -16.92 -8.90 -13.15
N ASN A 405 -15.79 -9.56 -13.40
CA ASN A 405 -15.28 -9.92 -14.73
C ASN A 405 -14.79 -8.73 -15.60
N ILE A 406 -14.16 -7.71 -14.97
CA ILE A 406 -13.51 -6.59 -15.67
C ILE A 406 -12.15 -7.06 -16.25
N ALA A 407 -11.90 -6.74 -17.51
CA ALA A 407 -10.71 -7.12 -18.28
C ALA A 407 -10.22 -8.58 -18.08
N PRO A 408 -11.02 -9.61 -18.46
CA PRO A 408 -10.64 -11.00 -18.25
C PRO A 408 -9.32 -11.38 -18.95
N GLY A 409 -8.39 -11.97 -18.19
CA GLY A 409 -7.03 -12.31 -18.64
C GLY A 409 -5.97 -11.25 -18.36
N GLU A 410 -6.34 -10.09 -17.79
CA GLU A 410 -5.44 -8.98 -17.44
C GLU A 410 -5.21 -8.88 -15.91
N PHE A 411 -4.26 -8.03 -15.51
CA PHE A 411 -4.00 -7.68 -14.11
C PHE A 411 -4.28 -6.20 -13.84
N MET A 412 -4.93 -5.87 -12.73
CA MET A 412 -5.07 -4.49 -12.24
C MET A 412 -3.70 -3.90 -11.87
N HIS A 413 -3.40 -2.72 -12.42
CA HIS A 413 -2.18 -1.94 -12.17
C HIS A 413 -2.45 -0.68 -11.35
N SER A 414 -3.64 -0.09 -11.46
CA SER A 414 -4.12 0.89 -10.49
C SER A 414 -5.64 0.93 -10.44
N ALA A 415 -6.15 1.45 -9.32
CA ALA A 415 -7.54 1.78 -9.09
C ALA A 415 -7.60 3.20 -8.52
N ARG A 416 -8.73 3.88 -8.68
CA ARG A 416 -8.99 5.14 -8.00
C ARG A 416 -10.47 5.43 -7.82
N PHE A 417 -10.89 5.68 -6.59
CA PHE A 417 -12.24 6.16 -6.26
C PHE A 417 -12.22 7.69 -6.07
N MET A 418 -13.28 8.36 -6.55
CA MET A 418 -13.48 9.82 -6.47
C MET A 418 -14.99 10.14 -6.42
N GLY A 419 -15.54 10.25 -5.21
CA GLY A 419 -16.97 10.55 -5.03
C GLY A 419 -17.85 9.52 -5.75
N ASP A 420 -18.73 9.95 -6.65
CA ASP A 420 -19.63 9.07 -7.40
C ASP A 420 -18.98 8.34 -8.60
N LYS A 421 -17.66 8.53 -8.81
CA LYS A 421 -16.87 7.97 -9.91
C LYS A 421 -15.80 6.99 -9.40
N ALA A 422 -15.41 6.03 -10.23
CA ALA A 422 -14.16 5.30 -10.07
C ALA A 422 -13.43 5.07 -11.41
N TYR A 423 -12.14 4.79 -11.33
CA TYR A 423 -11.24 4.55 -12.44
C TYR A 423 -10.43 3.29 -12.17
N LEU A 424 -10.20 2.48 -13.20
CA LEU A 424 -9.36 1.30 -13.12
C LEU A 424 -8.42 1.27 -14.31
N VAL A 425 -7.24 0.74 -14.11
CA VAL A 425 -6.22 0.50 -15.14
C VAL A 425 -5.82 -0.96 -15.02
N THR A 426 -5.96 -1.70 -16.11
CA THR A 426 -5.54 -3.11 -16.21
C THR A 426 -4.46 -3.25 -17.27
N PHE A 427 -3.69 -4.33 -17.24
CA PHE A 427 -2.64 -4.52 -18.23
C PHE A 427 -2.39 -5.97 -18.63
N LYS A 428 -1.93 -6.09 -19.87
CA LYS A 428 -1.36 -7.30 -20.49
C LYS A 428 -0.40 -6.96 -21.63
N LYS A 429 -0.73 -5.92 -22.41
CA LYS A 429 0.04 -5.36 -23.54
C LYS A 429 -0.20 -3.86 -23.76
N VAL A 430 -1.46 -3.47 -23.62
CA VAL A 430 -2.04 -2.13 -23.80
C VAL A 430 -2.97 -1.93 -22.61
N ASP A 431 -2.93 -0.78 -21.97
CA ASP A 431 -3.77 -0.42 -20.82
C ASP A 431 -5.17 0.03 -21.30
N PRO A 432 -6.27 -0.62 -20.87
CA PRO A 432 -7.61 -0.05 -20.91
C PRO A 432 -7.86 0.76 -19.64
N PHE A 433 -7.76 2.08 -19.74
CA PHE A 433 -8.23 3.01 -18.71
C PHE A 433 -9.77 2.97 -18.69
N PHE A 434 -10.35 2.39 -17.63
CA PHE A 434 -11.78 2.26 -17.43
C PHE A 434 -12.36 3.40 -16.59
N THR A 435 -13.64 3.68 -16.81
CA THR A 435 -14.46 4.66 -16.08
C THR A 435 -15.73 3.99 -15.57
N LEU A 436 -16.01 4.11 -14.27
CA LEU A 436 -17.06 3.38 -13.55
C LEU A 436 -18.02 4.34 -12.81
N ASP A 437 -19.30 4.34 -13.19
CA ASP A 437 -20.37 5.06 -12.48
C ASP A 437 -20.77 4.27 -11.24
N LEU A 438 -20.51 4.85 -10.06
CA LEU A 438 -20.84 4.31 -8.74
C LEU A 438 -21.85 5.20 -7.99
N SER A 439 -22.60 6.04 -8.71
CA SER A 439 -23.57 6.99 -8.12
C SER A 439 -24.80 6.31 -7.48
N ASP A 440 -25.17 5.13 -7.98
CA ASP A 440 -26.16 4.22 -7.39
C ASP A 440 -25.43 2.98 -6.82
N PRO A 441 -25.29 2.85 -5.49
CA PRO A 441 -24.56 1.74 -4.86
C PRO A 441 -25.24 0.37 -5.05
N HIS A 442 -26.46 0.31 -5.59
CA HIS A 442 -27.13 -0.95 -5.95
C HIS A 442 -26.97 -1.30 -7.44
N HIS A 443 -26.56 -0.35 -8.29
CA HIS A 443 -26.44 -0.55 -9.75
C HIS A 443 -25.19 0.13 -10.34
N PRO A 444 -23.97 -0.19 -9.87
CA PRO A 444 -22.72 0.34 -10.43
C PRO A 444 -22.50 -0.15 -11.88
N LYS A 445 -21.83 0.66 -12.71
CA LYS A 445 -21.69 0.40 -14.16
C LYS A 445 -20.31 0.79 -14.70
N ILE A 446 -19.76 0.00 -15.63
CA ILE A 446 -18.69 0.47 -16.52
C ILE A 446 -19.31 1.39 -17.58
N MET A 447 -18.70 2.55 -17.79
CA MET A 447 -19.21 3.62 -18.66
C MET A 447 -18.38 3.78 -19.93
N GLY A 448 -17.05 3.75 -19.82
CA GLY A 448 -16.11 3.90 -20.94
C GLY A 448 -14.78 3.18 -20.72
N GLU A 449 -14.09 2.89 -21.82
CA GLU A 449 -12.81 2.18 -21.89
C GLU A 449 -11.90 2.90 -22.92
N LEU A 450 -10.70 3.31 -22.50
CA LEU A 450 -9.70 3.95 -23.36
C LEU A 450 -8.44 3.07 -23.44
N LYS A 451 -8.18 2.46 -24.60
CA LYS A 451 -6.99 1.61 -24.81
C LYS A 451 -5.79 2.43 -25.31
N ILE A 452 -4.70 2.43 -24.54
CA ILE A 452 -3.47 3.20 -24.76
C ILE A 452 -2.20 2.37 -24.50
N PRO A 453 -1.11 2.56 -25.26
CA PRO A 453 0.22 2.04 -24.89
C PRO A 453 0.70 2.64 -23.57
N GLY A 454 1.59 1.90 -22.88
CA GLY A 454 1.89 2.12 -21.48
C GLY A 454 0.87 1.49 -20.54
N TYR A 455 1.02 1.80 -19.25
CA TYR A 455 0.03 1.62 -18.18
C TYR A 455 0.28 2.65 -17.08
N SER A 456 -0.68 2.82 -16.16
CA SER A 456 -0.54 3.67 -14.96
C SER A 456 -0.52 2.83 -13.68
N ASP A 457 0.55 2.95 -12.88
CA ASP A 457 0.65 2.35 -11.53
C ASP A 457 0.02 3.25 -10.44
N TYR A 458 -0.13 4.55 -10.73
CA TYR A 458 -0.74 5.52 -9.84
C TYR A 458 -1.66 6.49 -10.61
N LEU A 459 -2.81 6.83 -10.01
CA LEU A 459 -3.85 7.71 -10.55
C LEU A 459 -4.18 8.82 -9.54
N HIS A 460 -3.91 10.06 -9.95
CA HIS A 460 -4.06 11.27 -9.15
C HIS A 460 -5.14 12.20 -9.74
N PRO A 461 -6.04 12.79 -8.93
CA PRO A 461 -7.02 13.76 -9.42
C PRO A 461 -6.31 15.04 -9.91
N PHE A 462 -6.66 15.54 -11.09
CA PHE A 462 -6.32 16.91 -11.49
C PHE A 462 -7.49 17.86 -11.14
N ASP A 463 -8.72 17.44 -11.43
CA ASP A 463 -9.97 18.06 -10.95
C ASP A 463 -11.10 17.01 -10.97
N GLU A 464 -12.36 17.41 -10.77
CA GLU A 464 -13.54 16.51 -10.84
C GLU A 464 -13.64 15.67 -12.13
N ASN A 465 -13.06 16.13 -13.24
CA ASN A 465 -13.22 15.62 -14.59
C ASN A 465 -11.88 15.39 -15.34
N HIS A 466 -10.74 15.49 -14.64
CA HIS A 466 -9.42 15.20 -15.19
C HIS A 466 -8.56 14.37 -14.23
N ILE A 467 -7.79 13.42 -14.78
CA ILE A 467 -6.95 12.47 -14.01
C ILE A 467 -5.53 12.48 -14.56
N ILE A 468 -4.52 12.54 -13.68
CA ILE A 468 -3.12 12.30 -14.01
C ILE A 468 -2.81 10.81 -13.78
N GLY A 469 -2.29 10.12 -14.81
CA GLY A 469 -1.75 8.77 -14.68
C GLY A 469 -0.23 8.77 -14.71
N ILE A 470 0.40 8.04 -13.78
CA ILE A 470 1.85 7.85 -13.71
C ILE A 470 2.14 6.35 -13.79
N GLY A 471 3.07 5.94 -14.66
CA GLY A 471 3.42 4.54 -14.85
C GLY A 471 4.59 4.35 -15.82
N LYS A 472 4.56 3.30 -16.64
CA LYS A 472 5.54 3.04 -17.71
C LYS A 472 4.91 3.18 -19.09
N ASP A 473 5.71 3.57 -20.09
CA ASP A 473 5.34 3.40 -21.49
C ASP A 473 5.65 1.96 -21.96
N THR A 474 4.97 1.45 -22.99
CA THR A 474 5.18 0.08 -23.51
C THR A 474 5.27 0.02 -25.02
N VAL A 475 6.11 -0.89 -25.52
CA VAL A 475 6.16 -1.28 -26.94
C VAL A 475 5.93 -2.78 -27.10
N GLU A 476 5.24 -3.20 -28.15
CA GLU A 476 5.07 -4.62 -28.45
C GLU A 476 6.40 -5.28 -28.88
N PRO A 477 6.64 -6.57 -28.57
CA PRO A 477 7.81 -7.31 -29.01
C PRO A 477 7.76 -7.59 -30.53
N GLU A 478 8.92 -7.55 -31.19
CA GLU A 478 9.04 -7.87 -32.62
C GLU A 478 8.65 -9.33 -32.96
N GLU A 479 8.42 -9.60 -34.25
CA GLU A 479 7.99 -10.93 -34.73
C GLU A 479 9.06 -12.00 -34.42
N GLY A 480 8.76 -12.85 -33.43
CA GLY A 480 9.65 -13.89 -32.92
C GLY A 480 10.16 -13.63 -31.49
N GLU A 481 10.28 -12.36 -31.07
CA GLU A 481 10.66 -12.02 -29.69
C GLU A 481 9.60 -12.42 -28.66
N SER A 482 8.34 -12.52 -29.08
CA SER A 482 7.25 -12.94 -28.19
C SER A 482 7.41 -14.38 -27.68
N TRP A 483 8.13 -15.25 -28.41
CA TRP A 483 8.16 -16.71 -28.18
C TRP A 483 6.76 -17.35 -28.04
N GLY A 484 5.74 -16.75 -28.65
CA GLY A 484 4.33 -17.15 -28.51
C GLY A 484 3.68 -16.76 -27.17
N ARG A 485 4.33 -15.92 -26.36
CA ARG A 485 3.80 -15.35 -25.11
C ARG A 485 3.13 -14.01 -25.36
N ASP A 486 2.24 -13.64 -24.46
CA ASP A 486 1.49 -12.38 -24.49
C ASP A 486 2.13 -11.40 -23.50
N PHE A 487 2.98 -10.50 -23.99
CA PHE A 487 3.65 -9.45 -23.19
C PHE A 487 3.98 -8.21 -24.03
N ALA A 488 4.38 -7.12 -23.37
CA ALA A 488 4.98 -5.92 -23.97
C ALA A 488 6.26 -5.52 -23.21
N TRP A 489 7.19 -4.83 -23.88
CA TRP A 489 8.42 -4.33 -23.28
C TRP A 489 8.21 -2.96 -22.63
N TYR A 490 8.30 -2.89 -21.29
CA TYR A 490 8.24 -1.64 -20.53
C TYR A 490 9.43 -0.71 -20.86
N GLN A 491 9.18 0.58 -21.06
CA GLN A 491 10.16 1.59 -21.49
C GLN A 491 10.43 2.61 -20.38
N GLY A 492 10.42 3.91 -20.70
CA GLY A 492 10.56 5.00 -19.75
C GLY A 492 9.32 5.21 -18.86
N ILE A 493 9.39 6.21 -17.98
CA ILE A 493 8.22 6.64 -17.20
C ILE A 493 7.24 7.34 -18.14
N LYS A 494 5.97 6.97 -18.09
CA LYS A 494 4.87 7.68 -18.74
C LYS A 494 4.17 8.55 -17.71
N ILE A 495 3.91 9.82 -18.06
CA ILE A 495 2.90 10.63 -17.37
C ILE A 495 1.84 11.03 -18.41
N ALA A 496 0.57 10.80 -18.10
CA ALA A 496 -0.56 11.11 -18.95
C ALA A 496 -1.58 11.97 -18.22
N LEU A 497 -2.34 12.77 -18.97
CA LEU A 497 -3.48 13.54 -18.48
C LEU A 497 -4.73 13.09 -19.26
N PHE A 498 -5.78 12.70 -18.54
CA PHE A 498 -7.01 12.18 -19.09
C PHE A 498 -8.18 13.16 -18.90
N ASP A 499 -8.91 13.47 -19.97
CA ASP A 499 -10.25 14.08 -19.93
C ASP A 499 -11.29 12.97 -19.74
N VAL A 500 -12.10 13.10 -18.69
CA VAL A 500 -13.20 12.17 -18.35
C VAL A 500 -14.54 12.92 -18.22
N THR A 501 -14.66 14.10 -18.84
CA THR A 501 -15.87 14.94 -18.87
C THR A 501 -17.02 14.25 -19.63
N ASP A 502 -16.72 13.61 -20.77
CA ASP A 502 -17.59 12.57 -21.33
C ASP A 502 -17.16 11.23 -20.77
N TYR A 503 -17.82 10.83 -19.68
CA TYR A 503 -17.51 9.63 -18.92
C TYR A 503 -17.76 8.31 -19.67
N ASN A 504 -18.33 8.35 -20.88
CA ASN A 504 -18.45 7.19 -21.77
C ASN A 504 -17.28 7.10 -22.78
N ASN A 505 -16.59 8.21 -23.01
CA ASN A 505 -15.53 8.37 -24.00
C ASN A 505 -14.31 9.12 -23.39
N PRO A 506 -13.63 8.53 -22.38
CA PRO A 506 -12.43 9.10 -21.78
C PRO A 506 -11.28 9.23 -22.81
N LYS A 507 -10.41 10.25 -22.66
CA LYS A 507 -9.36 10.58 -23.65
C LYS A 507 -8.05 10.97 -22.99
N GLU A 508 -6.94 10.43 -23.48
CA GLU A 508 -5.59 10.95 -23.20
C GLU A 508 -5.43 12.28 -23.96
N ILE A 509 -5.47 13.43 -23.25
CA ILE A 509 -5.39 14.77 -23.85
C ILE A 509 -3.96 15.31 -23.91
N ALA A 510 -3.09 14.87 -23.00
CA ALA A 510 -1.66 15.13 -23.04
C ALA A 510 -0.88 13.95 -22.47
N LYS A 511 0.36 13.76 -22.90
CA LYS A 511 1.32 12.86 -22.24
C LYS A 511 2.78 13.26 -22.48
N ILE A 512 3.65 12.76 -21.61
CA ILE A 512 5.10 12.77 -21.76
C ILE A 512 5.67 11.39 -21.44
N ILE A 513 6.84 11.09 -22.02
CA ILE A 513 7.63 9.90 -21.72
C ILE A 513 9.03 10.38 -21.33
N ILE A 514 9.54 9.89 -20.20
CA ILE A 514 10.84 10.27 -19.64
C ILE A 514 11.77 9.06 -19.72
N GLY A 515 12.84 9.21 -20.52
CA GLY A 515 13.88 8.19 -20.72
C GLY A 515 13.43 6.96 -21.51
N ASP A 516 14.34 5.99 -21.58
CA ASP A 516 14.13 4.67 -22.18
C ASP A 516 14.00 3.59 -21.08
N ARG A 517 13.86 2.32 -21.50
CA ARG A 517 13.78 1.14 -20.62
C ARG A 517 14.88 1.11 -19.56
N GLY A 518 14.46 1.06 -18.29
CA GLY A 518 15.31 1.14 -17.10
C GLY A 518 15.12 2.43 -16.30
N THR A 519 14.53 3.46 -16.90
CA THR A 519 14.15 4.70 -16.20
C THR A 519 13.11 4.44 -15.12
N ASP A 520 13.29 5.06 -13.95
CA ASP A 520 12.54 4.71 -12.74
C ASP A 520 12.28 5.90 -11.81
N SER A 521 11.26 5.77 -10.96
CA SER A 521 10.82 6.84 -10.05
C SER A 521 10.14 6.25 -8.80
N PRO A 522 10.40 6.81 -7.60
CA PRO A 522 9.61 6.49 -6.41
C PRO A 522 8.13 6.83 -6.56
N ALA A 523 7.75 7.82 -7.39
CA ALA A 523 6.35 8.20 -7.63
C ALA A 523 5.48 7.12 -8.33
N LEU A 524 6.08 5.96 -8.68
CA LEU A 524 5.38 4.76 -9.17
C LEU A 524 4.92 3.83 -8.04
N TYR A 525 5.53 3.94 -6.87
CA TYR A 525 5.34 3.03 -5.72
C TYR A 525 5.26 3.73 -4.36
N ASP A 526 5.38 5.07 -4.35
CA ASP A 526 5.19 5.94 -3.20
C ASP A 526 4.75 7.34 -3.69
N HIS A 527 3.47 7.64 -3.50
CA HIS A 527 2.89 8.95 -3.78
C HIS A 527 3.55 10.15 -3.10
N LYS A 528 4.23 9.99 -1.96
CA LYS A 528 4.80 11.14 -1.25
C LYS A 528 6.02 11.69 -1.99
N ALA A 529 6.54 10.93 -2.95
CA ALA A 529 7.47 11.41 -3.97
C ALA A 529 6.81 12.13 -5.17
N PHE A 530 5.48 12.14 -5.29
CA PHE A 530 4.75 12.93 -6.28
C PHE A 530 4.29 14.24 -5.65
N LEU A 531 4.72 15.38 -6.20
CA LEU A 531 4.19 16.69 -5.86
C LEU A 531 3.39 17.21 -7.06
N PHE A 532 2.15 17.59 -6.82
CA PHE A 532 1.30 18.33 -7.76
C PHE A 532 0.62 19.48 -7.04
N ASP A 533 0.40 20.57 -7.76
CA ASP A 533 -0.35 21.72 -7.29
C ASP A 533 -1.13 22.36 -8.44
N LEU A 534 -2.44 22.54 -8.27
CA LEU A 534 -3.32 23.04 -9.32
C LEU A 534 -3.19 24.56 -9.54
N GLU A 535 -3.04 25.35 -8.47
CA GLU A 535 -3.00 26.83 -8.57
C GLU A 535 -1.66 27.34 -9.11
N LYS A 536 -0.55 26.70 -8.73
CA LYS A 536 0.80 26.94 -9.28
C LYS A 536 1.03 26.23 -10.61
N GLU A 537 0.08 25.41 -11.04
CA GLU A 537 0.18 24.51 -12.19
C GLU A 537 1.45 23.64 -12.12
N LEU A 538 1.85 23.18 -10.93
CA LEU A 538 3.15 22.54 -10.69
C LEU A 538 3.02 21.01 -10.74
N LEU A 539 4.03 20.33 -11.31
CA LEU A 539 4.22 18.89 -11.15
C LEU A 539 5.72 18.57 -10.98
N VAL A 540 6.07 17.82 -9.93
CA VAL A 540 7.45 17.38 -9.66
C VAL A 540 7.49 15.88 -9.35
N ILE A 541 8.44 15.17 -9.96
CA ILE A 541 8.77 13.77 -9.63
C ILE A 541 10.28 13.53 -9.58
N PRO A 542 10.81 12.78 -8.58
CA PRO A 542 12.15 12.23 -8.63
C PRO A 542 12.26 11.12 -9.69
N VAL A 543 13.35 11.13 -10.47
CA VAL A 543 13.59 10.19 -11.56
C VAL A 543 15.06 9.76 -11.59
N ARG A 544 15.30 8.45 -11.64
CA ARG A 544 16.53 7.83 -12.15
C ARG A 544 16.36 7.63 -13.66
N LEU A 545 16.96 8.51 -14.45
CA LEU A 545 16.89 8.52 -15.91
C LEU A 545 17.87 7.50 -16.50
N CYS A 546 17.41 6.67 -17.41
CA CYS A 546 18.26 5.76 -18.18
C CYS A 546 17.93 5.84 -19.68
N GLU A 547 18.95 6.02 -20.51
CA GLU A 547 18.84 6.41 -21.92
C GLU A 547 19.63 5.44 -22.81
N ILE A 548 19.04 5.05 -23.94
CA ILE A 548 19.69 4.24 -24.97
C ILE A 548 20.25 5.21 -26.01
N SER A 549 21.57 5.13 -26.21
CA SER A 549 22.27 6.10 -27.07
C SER A 549 21.78 6.05 -28.52
N ASP A 550 21.83 7.22 -29.14
CA ASP A 550 21.51 7.49 -30.54
C ASP A 550 22.13 6.47 -31.52
N ASP A 551 23.36 6.02 -31.24
CA ASP A 551 24.09 5.09 -32.11
C ASP A 551 23.67 3.63 -31.88
N ILE A 552 23.16 3.26 -30.70
CA ILE A 552 22.48 1.97 -30.47
C ILE A 552 21.10 1.98 -31.15
N LYS A 553 20.33 3.08 -30.99
CA LYS A 553 19.04 3.27 -31.67
C LYS A 553 19.17 3.15 -33.20
N LYS A 554 20.24 3.70 -33.80
CA LYS A 554 20.55 3.55 -35.24
C LYS A 554 20.98 2.12 -35.62
N GLN A 555 21.74 1.42 -34.76
CA GLN A 555 22.21 0.05 -35.04
C GLN A 555 21.07 -0.96 -35.10
N ASN A 556 20.00 -0.76 -34.31
CA ASN A 556 18.82 -1.62 -34.29
C ASN A 556 17.67 -1.07 -35.18
N GLU A 557 17.98 -0.27 -36.20
CA GLU A 557 17.03 0.35 -37.16
C GLU A 557 15.86 1.14 -36.52
N GLY A 558 16.00 1.54 -35.24
CA GLY A 558 15.00 2.27 -34.45
C GLY A 558 14.23 1.41 -33.42
N TYR A 559 14.33 0.07 -33.47
CA TYR A 559 13.71 -0.79 -32.46
C TYR A 559 14.65 -1.03 -31.27
N THR A 560 14.20 -0.67 -30.07
CA THR A 560 14.98 -0.87 -28.84
C THR A 560 14.19 -1.48 -27.69
N GLY A 561 13.04 -2.12 -27.96
CA GLY A 561 12.11 -2.59 -26.92
C GLY A 561 12.76 -3.48 -25.85
N ASN A 562 13.57 -4.45 -26.30
CA ASN A 562 14.30 -5.39 -25.45
C ASN A 562 15.54 -4.79 -24.73
N THR A 563 15.99 -3.60 -25.14
CA THR A 563 17.31 -3.04 -24.79
C THR A 563 17.16 -2.14 -23.57
N TYR A 564 18.06 -2.27 -22.59
CA TYR A 564 18.11 -1.34 -21.45
C TYR A 564 18.99 -0.13 -21.76
N GLY A 565 18.57 1.05 -21.29
CA GLY A 565 19.38 2.27 -21.32
C GLY A 565 20.48 2.26 -20.27
N GLU A 566 21.55 3.03 -20.51
CA GLU A 566 22.52 3.35 -19.47
C GLU A 566 21.96 4.49 -18.61
N CYS A 567 22.11 4.41 -17.28
CA CYS A 567 21.57 5.43 -16.39
C CYS A 567 22.47 6.68 -16.35
N THR A 568 21.90 7.84 -16.68
CA THR A 568 22.62 9.08 -17.03
C THR A 568 22.38 10.24 -16.08
N PHE A 569 21.30 10.19 -15.28
CA PHE A 569 20.91 11.26 -14.35
C PHE A 569 20.03 10.71 -13.21
N GLN A 570 20.14 11.30 -12.03
CA GLN A 570 19.24 11.09 -10.90
C GLN A 570 18.82 12.44 -10.33
N GLY A 571 17.52 12.66 -10.14
CA GLY A 571 17.00 13.88 -9.52
C GLY A 571 15.56 14.20 -9.87
N ALA A 572 15.05 15.33 -9.37
CA ALA A 572 13.67 15.77 -9.62
C ALA A 572 13.51 16.41 -11.00
N TYR A 573 12.49 15.99 -11.75
CA TYR A 573 11.99 16.69 -12.94
C TYR A 573 10.85 17.61 -12.55
N VAL A 574 10.87 18.85 -13.05
CA VAL A 574 9.86 19.88 -12.78
C VAL A 574 9.14 20.25 -14.06
N TYR A 575 7.82 20.17 -14.03
CA TYR A 575 6.91 20.55 -15.10
C TYR A 575 5.92 21.62 -14.60
N ARG A 576 5.46 22.44 -15.55
CA ARG A 576 4.19 23.14 -15.47
C ARG A 576 3.12 22.27 -16.13
N LEU A 577 1.92 22.14 -15.56
CA LEU A 577 0.82 21.31 -16.07
C LEU A 577 -0.51 22.05 -15.99
N ASN A 578 -1.15 22.26 -17.15
CA ASN A 578 -2.53 22.76 -17.23
C ASN A 578 -3.29 22.17 -18.43
N LEU A 579 -4.60 22.47 -18.52
CA LEU A 579 -5.50 21.93 -19.55
C LEU A 579 -5.34 22.55 -20.96
N GLU A 580 -4.72 23.73 -21.11
CA GLU A 580 -4.50 24.39 -22.40
C GLU A 580 -3.19 23.94 -23.07
N ASP A 581 -2.13 23.79 -22.27
CA ASP A 581 -0.76 23.51 -22.70
C ASP A 581 -0.32 22.05 -22.50
N GLY A 582 -0.97 21.31 -21.60
CA GLY A 582 -0.46 20.03 -21.10
C GLY A 582 0.83 20.19 -20.30
N PHE A 583 1.75 19.25 -20.46
CA PHE A 583 3.03 19.21 -19.73
C PHE A 583 4.10 20.10 -20.39
N LYS A 584 4.52 21.18 -19.71
CA LYS A 584 5.64 22.05 -20.09
C LYS A 584 6.81 21.88 -19.13
N TYR A 585 7.91 21.29 -19.60
CA TYR A 585 9.13 21.12 -18.80
C TYR A 585 9.73 22.48 -18.36
N LYS A 586 9.86 22.70 -17.04
CA LYS A 586 10.53 23.88 -16.46
C LYS A 586 12.03 23.62 -16.28
N GLY A 587 12.40 22.46 -15.74
CA GLY A 587 13.79 22.12 -15.46
C GLY A 587 13.95 20.81 -14.67
N ARG A 588 15.17 20.57 -14.16
CA ARG A 588 15.46 19.42 -13.30
C ARG A 588 16.52 19.75 -12.24
N VAL A 589 16.33 19.23 -11.03
CA VAL A 589 17.17 19.47 -9.85
C VAL A 589 17.90 18.16 -9.49
N THR A 590 19.15 18.25 -9.03
CA THR A 590 19.89 17.07 -8.54
C THR A 590 20.76 17.40 -7.32
N HIS A 591 20.93 16.39 -6.46
CA HIS A 591 21.80 16.40 -5.28
C HIS A 591 23.14 15.68 -5.56
N SER A 592 23.30 15.02 -6.70
CA SER A 592 24.53 14.31 -7.07
C SER A 592 25.57 15.31 -7.60
N THR A 593 26.74 15.34 -6.97
CA THR A 593 27.82 16.33 -7.26
C THR A 593 28.79 15.90 -8.37
N ASP A 594 28.70 14.67 -8.84
CA ASP A 594 29.76 14.03 -9.63
C ASP A 594 29.60 14.21 -11.15
N GLU A 595 30.63 14.74 -11.80
CA GLU A 595 30.75 14.77 -13.26
C GLU A 595 31.10 13.40 -13.89
N ASN A 596 31.14 12.33 -13.09
CA ASN A 596 31.48 10.96 -13.48
C ASN A 596 30.34 10.28 -14.28
N LYS A 597 30.06 10.82 -15.48
CA LYS A 597 29.03 10.42 -16.43
C LYS A 597 29.38 9.12 -17.19
N GLY A 598 29.58 8.02 -16.48
CA GLY A 598 29.79 6.71 -17.11
C GLY A 598 30.05 5.57 -16.13
N GLY A 599 29.12 4.61 -16.08
CA GLY A 599 29.28 3.36 -15.34
C GLY A 599 28.06 2.97 -14.48
N HIS A 600 28.06 1.73 -14.02
CA HIS A 600 26.94 1.06 -13.33
C HIS A 600 26.45 1.70 -12.01
N TRP A 601 27.10 2.77 -11.53
CA TRP A 601 26.82 3.39 -10.22
C TRP A 601 25.50 4.16 -10.17
N TRP A 602 25.04 4.74 -11.29
CA TRP A 602 23.68 5.31 -11.40
C TRP A 602 22.56 4.25 -11.30
N GLY A 603 22.90 2.96 -11.27
CA GLY A 603 21.95 1.86 -11.09
C GLY A 603 21.46 1.67 -9.65
N SER A 604 22.16 2.21 -8.64
CA SER A 604 21.74 2.12 -7.24
C SER A 604 21.14 3.42 -6.74
N TRP A 605 20.03 3.32 -6.02
CA TRP A 605 19.64 4.38 -5.09
C TRP A 605 20.71 4.48 -3.97
N GLY A 606 20.84 5.65 -3.37
CA GLY A 606 21.75 5.98 -2.26
C GLY A 606 21.64 7.47 -1.92
N GLY A 607 22.18 7.94 -0.78
CA GLY A 607 21.77 9.20 -0.11
C GLY A 607 21.77 10.54 -0.86
N SER A 608 22.22 10.63 -2.11
CA SER A 608 21.90 11.75 -3.03
C SER A 608 20.64 11.52 -3.87
N THR A 609 19.84 10.51 -3.54
CA THR A 609 18.54 10.20 -4.17
C THR A 609 17.49 11.15 -3.62
N ILE A 610 16.98 12.04 -4.47
CA ILE A 610 15.83 12.86 -4.08
C ILE A 610 14.64 11.92 -3.88
N SER A 611 14.08 11.89 -2.68
CA SER A 611 12.94 11.05 -2.28
C SER A 611 11.65 11.86 -2.11
N ARG A 612 11.78 13.16 -1.80
CA ARG A 612 10.66 14.10 -1.60
C ARG A 612 10.93 15.43 -2.29
N SER A 613 9.85 16.10 -2.64
CA SER A 613 9.84 17.50 -3.08
C SER A 613 8.58 18.19 -2.56
N LEU A 614 8.72 19.43 -2.13
CA LEU A 614 7.66 20.28 -1.57
C LEU A 614 7.94 21.74 -1.93
N TYR A 615 6.98 22.65 -1.78
CA TYR A 615 7.23 24.09 -1.91
C TYR A 615 6.88 24.88 -0.64
N ILE A 616 7.54 26.03 -0.49
CA ILE A 616 7.14 27.10 0.44
C ILE A 616 7.27 28.42 -0.32
N GLY A 617 6.12 29.05 -0.59
CA GLY A 617 5.98 30.16 -1.52
C GLY A 617 6.59 29.84 -2.89
N GLU A 618 7.41 30.76 -3.40
CA GLU A 618 8.09 30.64 -4.69
C GLU A 618 9.42 29.83 -4.63
N THR A 619 9.58 28.97 -3.62
CA THR A 619 10.75 28.08 -3.47
C THR A 619 10.32 26.62 -3.52
N LEU A 620 10.91 25.87 -4.46
CA LEU A 620 10.89 24.41 -4.49
C LEU A 620 12.02 23.88 -3.60
N TYR A 621 11.69 22.94 -2.72
CA TYR A 621 12.63 22.20 -1.89
C TYR A 621 12.70 20.77 -2.41
N THR A 622 13.90 20.24 -2.61
CA THR A 622 14.12 18.81 -2.85
C THR A 622 14.94 18.21 -1.71
N ILE A 623 14.59 16.99 -1.29
CA ILE A 623 15.16 16.35 -0.10
C ILE A 623 15.73 14.97 -0.46
N SER A 624 16.94 14.68 0.04
CA SER A 624 17.56 13.36 0.09
C SER A 624 18.27 13.17 1.43
N GLU A 625 18.66 11.94 1.79
CA GLU A 625 19.36 11.63 3.05
C GLU A 625 20.59 12.53 3.30
N ALA A 626 21.32 12.93 2.24
CA ALA A 626 22.51 13.77 2.35
C ALA A 626 22.27 15.31 2.35
N MET A 627 21.12 15.81 1.87
CA MET A 627 20.87 17.27 1.79
C MET A 627 19.42 17.65 1.48
N VAL A 628 19.09 18.89 1.87
CA VAL A 628 17.99 19.69 1.32
C VAL A 628 18.57 20.72 0.35
N LYS A 629 17.93 20.89 -0.81
CA LYS A 629 18.25 21.94 -1.78
C LYS A 629 17.04 22.82 -2.04
N MET A 630 17.29 24.13 -2.12
CA MET A 630 16.30 25.15 -2.41
C MET A 630 16.52 25.71 -3.82
N ASN A 631 15.50 25.67 -4.66
CA ASN A 631 15.48 26.24 -6.01
C ASN A 631 14.31 27.23 -6.15
N ASN A 632 14.45 28.26 -6.97
CA ASN A 632 13.31 29.10 -7.33
C ASN A 632 12.29 28.25 -8.13
N LEU A 633 11.02 28.31 -7.74
CA LEU A 633 9.96 27.47 -8.32
C LEU A 633 9.69 27.75 -9.81
N ASP A 634 10.08 28.93 -10.30
CA ASP A 634 9.85 29.37 -11.68
C ASP A 634 11.06 29.18 -12.60
N THR A 635 12.25 29.62 -12.20
CA THR A 635 13.47 29.51 -13.02
C THR A 635 14.25 28.21 -12.79
N ILE A 636 13.98 27.52 -11.68
CA ILE A 636 14.74 26.36 -11.19
C ILE A 636 16.20 26.71 -10.84
N ASP A 637 16.56 28.01 -10.76
CA ASP A 637 17.88 28.45 -10.27
C ASP A 637 18.07 28.04 -8.80
N GLU A 638 19.29 27.63 -8.44
CA GLU A 638 19.65 27.25 -7.08
C GLU A 638 19.75 28.48 -6.17
N ILE A 639 18.99 28.48 -5.07
CA ILE A 639 18.99 29.53 -4.06
C ILE A 639 20.00 29.20 -2.96
N ASN A 640 19.96 27.97 -2.44
CA ASN A 640 20.71 27.55 -1.25
C ASN A 640 20.77 26.00 -1.14
N ILE A 641 21.70 25.47 -0.33
CA ILE A 641 21.81 24.04 0.00
C ILE A 641 22.14 23.89 1.48
N VAL A 642 21.42 23.01 2.19
CA VAL A 642 21.79 22.55 3.54
C VAL A 642 22.08 21.05 3.49
N LYS A 643 23.25 20.66 4.01
CA LYS A 643 23.61 19.23 4.13
C LYS A 643 23.04 18.66 5.41
N LEU A 644 22.62 17.41 5.33
CA LEU A 644 22.28 16.56 6.47
C LEU A 644 23.48 15.62 6.64
N VAL A 645 24.03 15.52 7.86
CA VAL A 645 25.35 14.95 8.18
C VAL A 645 25.25 13.99 9.34
#